data_AF-A0A6I2H1K9-F1
#
_entry.id   AF-A0A6I2H1K9-F1
#
_cell.length_a   1.000
_cell.length_b   1.000
_cell.length_c   1.000
_cell.angle_alpha   90.00
_cell.angle_beta   90.00
_cell.angle_gamma   90.00
#
_symmetry.space_group_name_H-M   'P 1'
#
loop_
_entity.id
_entity.type
_entity.pdbx_description
1 polymer ?
#
loop_
_entity_poly.entity_id
_entity_poly.type
_entity_poly.pdbx_seq_one_letter_code
_entity_poly.pdbx_strand_id
1 'polypeptide(L)'
;MNRLNRILRVALVGLALTWALPAPAQSFEGLDTTETKPKKKKGKKKKTTDSSTDSTSSSSGSKHSKRKGKSTSKSTATSTEAPAEAAPAAPAPAAAPGKSAAPVTPAPAPSMTQGLDLTQPEPPKAAQKPAPTTTFEALDVSGKSGDRQKLDAAISLFRDEKYEQASMAAYELMKDPKVADLHLEAQYVLAKSLYRMGLYHSSLGEFSKILARGPSSKFFKSSLEWLFFISRKTKNETVILDEIAKYANSEFPEKFRNEFRYLLARYHFVRGRALDQVGQKGEADKSFDEVKRLALIIPRSDPFYPRAKYLEGLAYFRAGSQVKDPAQKRTDPNFRASIESMKEVIRLTRPGTKTGEEAKLDQSLRELAFMQLARTHYGLQQNRFAIFYFNKVERGGNQWLESLFESSWANYRVGQYEQALGNLITLSSPFFREEYFPEALILKAVIYYENCRYRESTLILEDFERIYLPVHDQLELIANKQMDPAEYYGILADIQKKNREAQASNAPKNSTDVILERILRLALTDQDLKKTNDSILELESEMDSFGEKPDTFKYSELSKSLIEGLKVQRSELVNKAGIMAKGKLETELAALKQLLANGLRIKFETTTKEKEFLEEQLKAGGRTAIVKSYKYSVAVADDQLYWPFEGEYWRDELGTYQYTLTKGCIDRDRANRTVPASAQ
;
A
#
# COMPACT_ATOMS: atom_id res chain seq x y z
N MET A 1 -30.45 32.55 18.20
CA MET A 1 -30.40 31.07 18.24
C MET A 1 -29.78 30.39 17.00
N ASN A 2 -29.51 31.09 15.88
CA ASN A 2 -28.93 30.46 14.67
C ASN A 2 -27.41 30.61 14.46
N ARG A 3 -26.66 31.23 15.39
CA ARG A 3 -25.19 31.35 15.29
C ARG A 3 -24.40 30.40 16.22
N LEU A 4 -25.01 29.87 17.29
CA LEU A 4 -24.37 28.87 18.15
C LEU A 4 -24.32 27.46 17.51
N ASN A 5 -25.28 27.13 16.62
CA ASN A 5 -25.33 25.82 15.97
C ASN A 5 -24.27 25.59 14.86
N ARG A 6 -23.55 26.63 14.43
CA ARG A 6 -22.47 26.49 13.43
C ARG A 6 -21.11 26.19 14.06
N ILE A 7 -20.88 26.67 15.28
CA ILE A 7 -19.62 26.44 16.02
C ILE A 7 -19.64 25.03 16.66
N LEU A 8 -20.81 24.54 17.06
CA LEU A 8 -20.96 23.17 17.58
C LEU A 8 -20.74 22.05 16.54
N ARG A 9 -20.85 22.36 15.23
CA ARG A 9 -20.60 21.40 14.14
C ARG A 9 -19.14 21.28 13.74
N VAL A 10 -18.29 22.24 14.11
CA VAL A 10 -16.84 22.19 13.84
C VAL A 10 -16.10 21.49 14.98
N ALA A 11 -16.63 21.54 16.21
CA ALA A 11 -16.05 20.85 17.37
C ALA A 11 -16.39 19.34 17.47
N LEU A 12 -17.42 18.87 16.75
CA LEU A 12 -17.81 17.45 16.72
C LEU A 12 -17.08 16.60 15.66
N VAL A 13 -16.20 17.21 14.86
CA VAL A 13 -15.32 16.50 13.92
C VAL A 13 -14.01 16.04 14.60
N GLY A 14 -13.72 16.54 15.81
CA GLY A 14 -12.50 16.22 16.56
C GLY A 14 -12.59 15.04 17.54
N LEU A 15 -13.76 14.39 17.71
CA LEU A 15 -13.92 13.34 18.73
C LEU A 15 -15.07 12.38 18.39
N ALA A 16 -14.87 11.59 17.34
CA ALA A 16 -15.69 10.39 17.05
C ALA A 16 -14.85 9.40 16.24
N LEU A 17 -13.79 8.90 16.86
CA LEU A 17 -12.95 7.82 16.35
C LEU A 17 -13.08 6.64 17.31
N THR A 18 -14.24 6.00 17.30
CA THR A 18 -14.47 4.75 18.02
C THR A 18 -15.26 3.81 17.13
N TRP A 19 -14.72 2.60 16.99
CA TRP A 19 -15.29 1.39 16.36
C TRP A 19 -15.43 1.38 14.83
N ALA A 20 -14.45 0.78 14.13
CA ALA A 20 -14.72 -0.16 13.03
C ALA A 20 -13.46 -0.85 12.48
N LEU A 21 -13.66 -2.12 12.12
CA LEU A 21 -12.75 -3.05 11.44
C LEU A 21 -12.37 -2.55 10.04
N PRO A 22 -11.10 -2.60 9.62
CA PRO A 22 -10.74 -2.57 8.22
C PRO A 22 -11.10 -3.91 7.55
N ALA A 23 -11.31 -3.86 6.23
CA ALA A 23 -11.60 -5.04 5.43
C ALA A 23 -10.55 -6.14 5.68
N PRO A 24 -10.96 -7.37 6.00
CA PRO A 24 -10.02 -8.45 6.22
C PRO A 24 -9.27 -8.74 4.92
N ALA A 25 -7.99 -9.07 5.04
CA ALA A 25 -7.36 -10.00 4.12
C ALA A 25 -8.37 -11.12 3.85
N GLN A 26 -8.67 -11.34 2.57
CA GLN A 26 -9.77 -12.13 2.06
C GLN A 26 -10.12 -13.28 2.99
N SER A 27 -11.26 -13.16 3.67
CA SER A 27 -11.77 -14.20 4.55
C SER A 27 -11.75 -15.53 3.81
N PHE A 28 -11.28 -16.54 4.52
CA PHE A 28 -11.30 -17.96 4.21
C PHE A 28 -12.73 -18.46 3.86
N GLU A 29 -13.26 -18.06 2.71
CA GLU A 29 -14.56 -18.50 2.16
C GLU A 29 -14.44 -19.86 1.43
N GLY A 30 -13.33 -20.58 1.61
CA GLY A 30 -13.01 -21.80 0.85
C GLY A 30 -13.37 -23.12 1.51
N LEU A 31 -13.89 -23.12 2.74
CA LEU A 31 -14.23 -24.35 3.46
C LEU A 31 -15.74 -24.49 3.59
N ASP A 32 -16.43 -24.74 2.46
CA ASP A 32 -17.79 -25.29 2.46
C ASP A 32 -17.72 -26.76 2.92
N THR A 33 -17.41 -26.98 4.20
CA THR A 33 -17.74 -28.26 4.83
C THR A 33 -19.25 -28.31 4.92
N THR A 34 -19.87 -29.22 4.18
CA THR A 34 -21.30 -29.46 4.20
C THR A 34 -21.81 -29.62 5.64
N GLU A 35 -22.40 -28.57 6.20
CA GLU A 35 -23.11 -28.64 7.49
C GLU A 35 -24.40 -29.43 7.30
N THR A 36 -24.36 -30.74 7.53
CA THR A 36 -25.59 -31.50 7.81
C THR A 36 -26.12 -31.07 9.18
N LYS A 37 -27.09 -30.16 9.20
CA LYS A 37 -27.82 -29.73 10.41
C LYS A 37 -28.43 -30.94 11.14
N PRO A 38 -28.15 -31.16 12.44
CA PRO A 38 -28.89 -32.16 13.22
C PRO A 38 -30.28 -31.61 13.57
N LYS A 39 -31.32 -32.42 13.31
CA LYS A 39 -32.71 -32.13 13.70
C LYS A 39 -32.80 -31.96 15.23
N LYS A 40 -33.11 -30.75 15.70
CA LYS A 40 -33.49 -30.48 17.10
C LYS A 40 -34.76 -31.25 17.47
N LYS A 41 -34.64 -32.22 18.38
CA LYS A 41 -35.76 -32.73 19.20
C LYS A 41 -36.19 -31.61 20.17
N LYS A 42 -37.40 -31.06 20.00
CA LYS A 42 -38.02 -30.20 21.01
C LYS A 42 -38.59 -31.06 22.14
N GLY A 43 -38.19 -30.72 23.37
CA GLY A 43 -38.67 -31.35 24.60
C GLY A 43 -40.14 -31.04 24.89
N LYS A 44 -40.83 -32.05 25.41
CA LYS A 44 -42.20 -32.00 25.96
C LYS A 44 -42.24 -31.09 27.19
N LYS A 45 -43.18 -30.15 27.24
CA LYS A 45 -43.73 -29.61 28.49
C LYS A 45 -45.25 -29.76 28.46
N LYS A 46 -45.76 -30.33 29.55
CA LYS A 46 -47.11 -30.78 29.83
C LYS A 46 -48.01 -29.57 30.16
N LYS A 47 -49.20 -29.48 29.56
CA LYS A 47 -50.38 -28.83 30.15
C LYS A 47 -51.65 -29.47 29.60
N THR A 48 -52.46 -29.95 30.53
CA THR A 48 -53.80 -30.53 30.44
C THR A 48 -54.85 -29.42 30.36
N THR A 49 -55.86 -29.57 29.50
CA THR A 49 -57.32 -29.58 29.81
C THR A 49 -58.13 -29.51 28.50
N ASP A 50 -59.08 -30.45 28.38
CA ASP A 50 -60.43 -30.47 27.75
C ASP A 50 -60.85 -29.32 26.79
N SER A 51 -61.61 -29.50 25.71
CA SER A 51 -62.78 -30.38 25.45
C SER A 51 -63.16 -30.38 23.95
N SER A 52 -63.95 -31.40 23.51
CA SER A 52 -65.02 -31.37 22.47
C SER A 52 -64.68 -30.95 21.02
N THR A 53 -65.18 -31.49 19.90
CA THR A 53 -66.17 -32.53 19.53
C THR A 53 -66.09 -32.66 18.00
N ASP A 54 -66.35 -33.86 17.50
CA ASP A 54 -67.05 -34.21 16.26
C ASP A 54 -66.55 -33.84 14.83
N SER A 55 -66.31 -34.94 14.10
CA SER A 55 -67.09 -35.40 12.92
C SER A 55 -66.44 -35.38 11.53
N THR A 56 -66.42 -36.59 10.95
CA THR A 56 -66.73 -36.98 9.54
C THR A 56 -65.87 -36.42 8.39
N SER A 57 -65.61 -37.12 7.29
CA SER A 57 -65.82 -38.51 6.85
C SER A 57 -65.22 -38.64 5.42
N SER A 58 -64.98 -39.89 5.02
CA SER A 58 -64.98 -40.42 3.64
C SER A 58 -63.79 -40.05 2.72
N SER A 59 -62.97 -41.02 2.31
CA SER A 59 -63.16 -41.96 1.17
C SER A 59 -62.93 -41.26 -0.18
N SER A 60 -62.30 -41.79 -1.22
CA SER A 60 -61.84 -43.14 -1.57
C SER A 60 -61.01 -42.99 -2.87
N GLY A 61 -60.29 -44.04 -3.27
CA GLY A 61 -60.15 -44.31 -4.71
C GLY A 61 -58.74 -44.67 -5.16
N SER A 62 -58.49 -45.98 -5.22
CA SER A 62 -57.32 -46.63 -5.80
C SER A 62 -57.64 -47.05 -7.24
N LYS A 63 -56.66 -46.95 -8.16
CA LYS A 63 -56.10 -48.06 -8.98
C LYS A 63 -55.67 -47.64 -10.39
N HIS A 64 -54.44 -48.09 -10.73
CA HIS A 64 -53.96 -48.68 -12.00
C HIS A 64 -53.93 -47.76 -13.25
N SER A 65 -52.99 -47.85 -14.19
CA SER A 65 -52.25 -49.03 -14.68
C SER A 65 -50.92 -48.64 -15.38
N LYS A 66 -50.06 -49.66 -15.54
CA LYS A 66 -48.80 -49.69 -16.30
C LYS A 66 -49.05 -49.81 -17.82
N ARG A 67 -48.13 -49.26 -18.64
CA ARG A 67 -47.48 -49.90 -19.82
C ARG A 67 -46.41 -48.93 -20.38
N LYS A 68 -45.11 -49.19 -20.25
CA LYS A 68 -44.19 -49.97 -21.13
C LYS A 68 -44.24 -49.58 -22.61
N GLY A 69 -43.10 -49.09 -23.13
CA GLY A 69 -42.75 -49.03 -24.56
C GLY A 69 -41.38 -48.38 -24.74
N LYS A 70 -40.46 -49.05 -25.46
CA LYS A 70 -39.00 -48.85 -25.52
C LYS A 70 -38.58 -48.95 -26.99
N SER A 71 -37.74 -48.04 -27.50
CA SER A 71 -36.75 -48.24 -28.59
C SER A 71 -36.19 -46.86 -29.02
N THR A 72 -34.91 -46.48 -28.82
CA THR A 72 -33.62 -46.89 -29.43
C THR A 72 -33.33 -46.42 -30.87
N SER A 73 -32.21 -45.68 -30.96
CA SER A 73 -31.20 -45.63 -32.06
C SER A 73 -31.54 -44.78 -33.30
N LYS A 74 -30.62 -44.15 -34.06
CA LYS A 74 -29.14 -44.02 -34.09
C LYS A 74 -28.79 -42.98 -35.19
N SER A 75 -27.61 -42.33 -35.10
CA SER A 75 -26.69 -41.97 -36.21
C SER A 75 -27.20 -41.01 -37.32
N THR A 76 -26.46 -40.01 -37.82
CA THR A 76 -25.18 -40.13 -38.56
C THR A 76 -24.56 -38.74 -38.82
N ALA A 77 -23.23 -38.72 -38.94
CA ALA A 77 -22.38 -37.59 -39.32
C ALA A 77 -22.33 -37.35 -40.85
N THR A 78 -21.98 -36.13 -41.31
CA THR A 78 -20.90 -35.88 -42.31
C THR A 78 -20.56 -34.38 -42.42
N SER A 79 -19.47 -34.11 -43.15
CA SER A 79 -18.45 -33.07 -43.13
C SER A 79 -18.66 -31.88 -44.11
N THR A 80 -17.59 -31.08 -44.22
CA THR A 80 -17.17 -30.16 -45.35
C THR A 80 -17.89 -28.79 -45.36
N GLU A 81 -17.29 -27.62 -45.59
CA GLU A 81 -16.06 -27.21 -46.32
C GLU A 81 -15.77 -25.72 -46.01
N ALA A 82 -14.52 -25.26 -46.19
CA ALA A 82 -14.14 -23.83 -46.27
C ALA A 82 -13.98 -23.42 -47.76
N PRO A 83 -14.02 -22.12 -48.09
CA PRO A 83 -12.82 -21.52 -48.70
C PRO A 83 -12.55 -20.05 -48.33
N ALA A 84 -11.45 -19.54 -48.87
CA ALA A 84 -10.61 -18.40 -48.49
C ALA A 84 -10.94 -17.04 -49.14
N GLU A 85 -10.02 -16.07 -48.96
CA GLU A 85 -9.81 -14.75 -49.63
C GLU A 85 -10.67 -13.56 -49.15
N ALA A 86 -10.19 -12.31 -49.00
CA ALA A 86 -8.92 -11.66 -49.35
C ALA A 86 -8.73 -10.35 -48.53
N ALA A 87 -7.47 -9.95 -48.31
CA ALA A 87 -7.04 -8.57 -48.10
C ALA A 87 -6.41 -8.05 -49.41
N PRO A 88 -6.51 -6.76 -49.73
CA PRO A 88 -5.31 -5.89 -49.84
C PRO A 88 -5.64 -4.42 -49.45
N ALA A 89 -4.78 -3.42 -49.31
CA ALA A 89 -3.34 -3.21 -49.32
C ALA A 89 -3.08 -1.81 -48.70
N ALA A 90 -1.92 -1.63 -48.10
CA ALA A 90 -1.28 -0.32 -47.98
C ALA A 90 -0.42 -0.05 -49.24
N PRO A 91 -0.09 1.22 -49.50
CA PRO A 91 1.30 1.52 -49.88
C PRO A 91 1.90 2.68 -49.08
N ALA A 92 3.18 2.53 -48.75
CA ALA A 92 4.13 3.56 -48.30
C ALA A 92 4.85 4.17 -49.54
N PRO A 93 6.00 4.87 -49.45
CA PRO A 93 6.48 6.00 -48.63
C PRO A 93 7.13 7.15 -49.48
N ALA A 94 7.77 8.12 -48.79
CA ALA A 94 8.79 9.10 -49.28
C ALA A 94 8.24 10.41 -49.89
N ALA A 95 8.84 11.61 -49.78
CA ALA A 95 10.14 12.07 -49.32
C ALA A 95 10.07 13.57 -48.94
N ALA A 96 10.96 14.02 -48.04
CA ALA A 96 11.53 15.37 -48.05
C ALA A 96 12.92 15.26 -48.71
N PRO A 97 13.47 16.29 -49.41
CA PRO A 97 14.15 17.39 -48.71
C PRO A 97 14.15 18.76 -49.44
N GLY A 98 14.36 19.85 -48.71
CA GLY A 98 14.64 21.17 -49.31
C GLY A 98 14.98 22.24 -48.28
N LYS A 99 16.18 22.83 -48.41
CA LYS A 99 16.87 23.73 -47.46
C LYS A 99 16.46 25.21 -47.59
N SER A 100 16.58 25.92 -46.46
CA SER A 100 17.16 27.27 -46.27
C SER A 100 16.55 28.52 -46.94
N ALA A 101 16.00 29.42 -46.12
CA ALA A 101 16.33 30.86 -46.13
C ALA A 101 15.80 31.54 -44.84
N ALA A 102 16.66 32.33 -44.20
CA ALA A 102 16.36 33.23 -43.07
C ALA A 102 16.43 34.70 -43.57
N PRO A 103 16.27 35.74 -42.72
CA PRO A 103 15.15 36.05 -41.82
C PRO A 103 14.62 37.49 -42.06
N VAL A 104 13.42 37.81 -41.55
CA VAL A 104 12.93 39.20 -41.45
C VAL A 104 12.58 39.51 -40.00
N THR A 105 13.23 40.53 -39.46
CA THR A 105 13.02 41.17 -38.15
C THR A 105 11.65 41.84 -38.03
N PRO A 106 11.11 41.95 -36.81
CA PRO A 106 10.72 43.28 -36.32
C PRO A 106 11.24 43.61 -34.91
N ALA A 107 11.44 44.90 -34.70
CA ALA A 107 11.99 45.57 -33.52
C ALA A 107 11.06 45.55 -32.27
N PRO A 108 11.60 45.81 -31.05
CA PRO A 108 10.93 45.54 -29.78
C PRO A 108 10.23 46.78 -29.16
N ALA A 109 9.23 46.52 -28.31
CA ALA A 109 8.59 47.48 -27.40
C ALA A 109 8.19 46.74 -26.09
N PRO A 110 8.00 47.42 -24.95
CA PRO A 110 8.91 47.35 -23.81
C PRO A 110 8.50 46.39 -22.68
N SER A 111 9.53 46.00 -21.93
CA SER A 111 9.53 45.12 -20.75
C SER A 111 8.91 45.75 -19.51
N MET A 112 7.99 45.03 -18.86
CA MET A 112 7.63 45.20 -17.45
C MET A 112 7.33 43.82 -16.84
N THR A 113 8.35 43.12 -16.35
CA THR A 113 8.20 42.01 -15.40
C THR A 113 9.44 41.94 -14.50
N GLN A 114 9.33 42.46 -13.28
CA GLN A 114 10.27 42.17 -12.19
C GLN A 114 9.94 40.77 -11.64
N GLY A 115 10.60 39.75 -12.17
CA GLY A 115 10.73 38.43 -11.57
C GLY A 115 12.22 38.09 -11.57
N LEU A 116 12.80 37.93 -10.38
CA LEU A 116 14.21 37.56 -10.24
C LEU A 116 14.36 36.07 -10.63
N ASP A 117 14.65 35.81 -11.92
CA ASP A 117 14.95 34.49 -12.46
C ASP A 117 16.33 34.02 -11.97
N LEU A 118 16.40 32.79 -11.45
CA LEU A 118 17.57 32.21 -10.76
C LEU A 118 18.05 30.90 -11.43
N THR A 119 17.96 30.80 -12.76
CA THR A 119 18.33 29.56 -13.47
C THR A 119 19.51 29.65 -14.45
N GLN A 120 20.31 30.72 -14.46
CA GLN A 120 21.55 30.77 -15.24
C GLN A 120 22.79 31.12 -14.40
N PRO A 121 23.90 30.37 -14.51
CA PRO A 121 25.22 30.80 -14.07
C PRO A 121 25.95 31.52 -15.22
N GLU A 122 26.51 32.71 -14.97
CA GLU A 122 27.33 33.47 -15.93
C GLU A 122 28.55 34.14 -15.25
N PRO A 123 29.61 34.55 -16.01
CA PRO A 123 31.02 34.18 -15.78
C PRO A 123 31.82 35.20 -14.94
N PRO A 124 33.07 34.88 -14.54
CA PRO A 124 33.79 35.67 -13.53
C PRO A 124 34.31 37.00 -14.09
N LYS A 125 34.09 38.10 -13.35
CA LYS A 125 34.72 39.41 -13.62
C LYS A 125 36.03 39.57 -12.83
N ALA A 126 37.01 40.13 -13.54
CA ALA A 126 38.39 40.35 -13.12
C ALA A 126 38.55 41.34 -11.96
N ALA A 127 39.62 41.10 -11.18
CA ALA A 127 40.03 41.85 -10.00
C ALA A 127 40.58 43.25 -10.32
N GLN A 128 40.26 44.24 -9.48
CA GLN A 128 41.01 45.50 -9.34
C GLN A 128 41.37 45.75 -7.87
N LYS A 129 42.61 46.22 -7.66
CA LYS A 129 43.27 46.48 -6.36
C LYS A 129 42.90 47.85 -5.76
N PRO A 130 43.15 48.08 -4.45
CA PRO A 130 42.58 49.20 -3.69
C PRO A 130 43.57 50.34 -3.37
N ALA A 131 43.03 51.55 -3.11
CA ALA A 131 43.55 52.61 -2.22
C ALA A 131 42.60 53.84 -2.24
N PRO A 132 42.68 54.82 -1.30
CA PRO A 132 42.88 54.75 0.14
C PRO A 132 41.71 55.41 0.93
N THR A 133 41.70 55.20 2.24
CA THR A 133 40.71 55.66 3.21
C THR A 133 40.70 57.18 3.44
N THR A 134 39.52 57.80 3.33
CA THR A 134 39.15 59.02 4.07
C THR A 134 37.80 58.81 4.72
N THR A 135 37.77 58.95 6.05
CA THR A 135 36.58 58.93 6.90
C THR A 135 35.64 60.07 6.52
N PHE A 136 34.51 59.73 5.92
CA PHE A 136 33.32 60.57 5.87
C PHE A 136 32.17 59.74 6.42
N GLU A 137 31.45 60.30 7.41
CA GLU A 137 30.10 59.86 7.75
C GLU A 137 29.29 59.79 6.46
N ALA A 138 28.99 58.58 6.02
CA ALA A 138 28.19 58.34 4.84
C ALA A 138 26.75 58.73 5.18
N LEU A 139 26.39 59.97 4.82
CA LEU A 139 25.03 60.27 4.42
C LEU A 139 24.72 59.33 3.25
N ASP A 140 23.84 58.39 3.51
CA ASP A 140 23.45 57.32 2.61
C ASP A 140 22.68 57.87 1.41
N VAL A 141 23.36 58.01 0.27
CA VAL A 141 22.80 58.45 -1.03
C VAL A 141 22.17 57.25 -1.76
N SER A 142 21.36 56.48 -1.05
CA SER A 142 20.64 55.33 -1.61
C SER A 142 19.15 55.61 -1.80
N GLY A 143 18.57 56.64 -1.18
CA GLY A 143 17.13 56.93 -1.25
C GLY A 143 16.21 55.78 -0.76
N LYS A 144 16.79 54.71 -0.21
CA LYS A 144 16.09 53.57 0.40
C LYS A 144 16.07 53.83 1.90
N SER A 145 14.95 53.55 2.57
CA SER A 145 14.92 53.61 4.03
C SER A 145 16.00 52.69 4.61
N GLY A 146 16.66 53.08 5.71
CA GLY A 146 17.71 52.26 6.34
C GLY A 146 17.25 50.83 6.67
N ASP A 147 15.95 50.62 6.86
CA ASP A 147 15.35 49.31 7.06
C ASP A 147 15.32 48.41 5.81
N ARG A 148 15.15 49.02 4.63
CA ARG A 148 15.29 48.28 3.37
C ARG A 148 16.74 47.84 3.15
N GLN A 149 17.72 48.61 3.62
CA GLN A 149 19.13 48.22 3.53
C GLN A 149 19.45 46.99 4.37
N LYS A 150 18.86 46.88 5.58
CA LYS A 150 19.02 45.68 6.41
C LYS A 150 18.46 44.43 5.71
N LEU A 151 17.32 44.56 5.02
CA LEU A 151 16.75 43.47 4.23
C LEU A 151 17.63 43.13 3.02
N ASP A 152 18.11 44.13 2.30
CA ASP A 152 19.00 43.94 1.15
C ASP A 152 20.33 43.27 1.60
N ALA A 153 20.82 43.56 2.81
CA ALA A 153 21.95 42.87 3.42
C ALA A 153 21.65 41.39 3.72
N ALA A 154 20.47 41.07 4.28
CA ALA A 154 20.06 39.67 4.47
C ALA A 154 19.93 38.91 3.13
N ILE A 155 19.45 39.58 2.08
CA ILE A 155 19.39 39.03 0.72
C ILE A 155 20.81 38.81 0.16
N SER A 156 21.75 39.72 0.42
CA SER A 156 23.15 39.55 0.03
C SER A 156 23.77 38.33 0.69
N LEU A 157 23.58 38.17 2.01
CA LEU A 157 24.05 36.99 2.74
C LEU A 157 23.49 35.68 2.16
N PHE A 158 22.23 35.68 1.74
CA PHE A 158 21.63 34.52 1.07
C PHE A 158 22.29 34.23 -0.29
N ARG A 159 22.61 35.28 -1.07
CA ARG A 159 23.30 35.14 -2.36
C ARG A 159 24.75 34.67 -2.20
N ASP A 160 25.40 35.08 -1.13
CA ASP A 160 26.77 34.68 -0.77
C ASP A 160 26.82 33.28 -0.13
N GLU A 161 25.73 32.51 -0.21
CA GLU A 161 25.57 31.16 0.35
C GLU A 161 25.73 31.07 1.88
N LYS A 162 25.71 32.21 2.58
CA LYS A 162 25.74 32.32 4.04
C LYS A 162 24.33 32.16 4.62
N TYR A 163 23.70 31.01 4.37
CA TYR A 163 22.29 30.77 4.67
C TYR A 163 21.95 30.91 6.17
N GLU A 164 22.85 30.49 7.06
CA GLU A 164 22.66 30.64 8.51
C GLU A 164 22.54 32.11 8.91
N GLN A 165 23.48 32.94 8.47
CA GLN A 165 23.49 34.38 8.77
C GLN A 165 22.30 35.09 8.11
N ALA A 166 21.98 34.72 6.87
CA ALA A 166 20.82 35.25 6.15
C ALA A 166 19.51 34.94 6.89
N SER A 167 19.36 33.72 7.40
CA SER A 167 18.17 33.30 8.14
C SER A 167 18.00 34.07 9.46
N MET A 168 19.09 34.25 10.22
CA MET A 168 19.06 35.00 11.47
C MET A 168 18.74 36.47 11.23
N ALA A 169 19.42 37.11 10.28
CA ALA A 169 19.16 38.51 9.92
C ALA A 169 17.71 38.72 9.45
N ALA A 170 17.19 37.83 8.60
CA ALA A 170 15.81 37.90 8.14
C ALA A 170 14.80 37.72 9.29
N TYR A 171 15.08 36.83 10.25
CA TYR A 171 14.23 36.61 11.42
C TYR A 171 14.22 37.81 12.38
N GLU A 172 15.36 38.46 12.60
CA GLU A 172 15.45 39.68 13.40
C GLU A 172 14.59 40.81 12.80
N LEU A 173 14.62 40.96 11.47
CA LEU A 173 13.77 41.94 10.78
C LEU A 173 12.27 41.64 10.97
N MET A 174 11.87 40.37 11.02
CA MET A 174 10.48 40.00 11.27
C MET A 174 10.00 40.34 12.68
N LYS A 175 10.92 40.49 13.65
CA LYS A 175 10.58 40.84 15.03
C LYS A 175 10.41 42.34 15.24
N ASP A 176 11.06 43.17 14.43
CA ASP A 176 10.97 44.62 14.58
C ASP A 176 9.62 45.14 14.05
N PRO A 177 8.73 45.68 14.91
CA PRO A 177 7.42 46.17 14.47
C PRO A 177 7.50 47.35 13.50
N LYS A 178 8.63 48.09 13.48
CA LYS A 178 8.81 49.27 12.62
C LYS A 178 8.92 48.94 11.14
N VAL A 179 9.26 47.68 10.81
CA VAL A 179 9.49 47.22 9.43
C VAL A 179 8.40 46.26 8.95
N ALA A 180 7.18 46.43 9.45
CA ALA A 180 6.03 45.57 9.15
C ALA A 180 5.81 45.33 7.64
N ASP A 181 6.02 46.36 6.82
CA ASP A 181 5.88 46.29 5.36
C ASP A 181 6.89 45.33 4.70
N LEU A 182 8.04 45.13 5.33
CA LEU A 182 9.13 44.27 4.86
C LEU A 182 9.08 42.86 5.47
N HIS A 183 8.26 42.62 6.51
CA HIS A 183 8.18 41.33 7.20
C HIS A 183 7.89 40.17 6.26
N LEU A 184 7.04 40.39 5.26
CA LEU A 184 6.70 39.35 4.30
C LEU A 184 7.91 38.94 3.44
N GLU A 185 8.70 39.92 3.00
CA GLU A 185 9.90 39.66 2.18
C GLU A 185 11.02 39.05 3.02
N ALA A 186 11.19 39.52 4.26
CA ALA A 186 12.09 38.92 5.23
C ALA A 186 11.72 37.45 5.49
N GLN A 187 10.43 37.16 5.73
CA GLN A 187 9.94 35.79 5.92
C GLN A 187 10.20 34.89 4.71
N TYR A 188 10.04 35.42 3.49
CA TYR A 188 10.34 34.69 2.27
C TYR A 188 11.85 34.37 2.14
N VAL A 189 12.73 35.29 2.53
CA VAL A 189 14.18 35.06 2.57
C VAL A 189 14.54 34.01 3.62
N LEU A 190 13.92 34.09 4.80
CA LEU A 190 14.07 33.10 5.88
C LEU A 190 13.69 31.70 5.39
N ALA A 191 12.50 31.53 4.83
CA ALA A 191 12.00 30.23 4.36
C ALA A 191 12.92 29.57 3.32
N LYS A 192 13.43 30.36 2.36
CA LYS A 192 14.41 29.88 1.37
C LYS A 192 15.76 29.52 1.99
N SER A 193 16.23 30.30 2.96
CA SER A 193 17.49 30.03 3.66
C SER A 193 17.41 28.68 4.39
N LEU A 194 16.31 28.43 5.09
CA LEU A 194 16.06 27.16 5.77
C LEU A 194 16.04 25.98 4.79
N TYR A 195 15.41 26.13 3.63
CA TYR A 195 15.42 25.10 2.58
C TYR A 195 16.84 24.76 2.11
N ARG A 196 17.66 25.79 1.87
CA ARG A 196 19.05 25.60 1.43
C ARG A 196 19.94 24.98 2.50
N MET A 197 19.60 25.16 3.77
CA MET A 197 20.26 24.51 4.91
C MET A 197 19.84 23.03 5.09
N GLY A 198 18.87 22.53 4.32
CA GLY A 198 18.32 21.19 4.47
C GLY A 198 17.25 21.06 5.57
N LEU A 199 16.80 22.19 6.14
CA LEU A 199 15.77 22.23 7.19
C LEU A 199 14.38 22.31 6.53
N TYR A 200 13.94 21.20 5.95
CA TYR A 200 12.75 21.14 5.09
C TYR A 200 11.43 21.33 5.84
N HIS A 201 11.31 20.78 7.06
CA HIS A 201 10.10 20.92 7.88
C HIS A 201 9.97 22.35 8.43
N SER A 202 11.09 22.93 8.87
CA SER A 202 11.16 24.34 9.27
C SER A 202 10.81 25.29 8.11
N SER A 203 11.35 25.02 6.92
CA SER A 203 11.07 25.78 5.70
C SER A 203 9.59 25.70 5.32
N LEU A 204 8.99 24.50 5.37
CA LEU A 204 7.57 24.29 5.11
C LEU A 204 6.70 25.13 6.06
N GLY A 205 7.01 25.13 7.36
CA GLY A 205 6.28 25.93 8.35
C GLY A 205 6.29 27.43 8.03
N GLU A 206 7.42 27.98 7.57
CA GLU A 206 7.49 29.39 7.16
C GLU A 206 6.76 29.68 5.85
N PHE A 207 6.82 28.79 4.86
CA PHE A 207 6.04 28.94 3.63
C PHE A 207 4.53 28.84 3.88
N SER A 208 4.08 27.93 4.75
CA SER A 208 2.67 27.83 5.17
C SER A 208 2.17 29.12 5.80
N LYS A 209 2.98 29.78 6.64
CA LYS A 209 2.63 31.09 7.22
C LYS A 209 2.48 32.19 6.15
N ILE A 210 3.31 32.16 5.11
CA ILE A 210 3.19 33.10 3.96
C ILE A 210 1.90 32.82 3.19
N LEU A 211 1.61 31.55 2.90
CA LEU A 211 0.43 31.13 2.16
C LEU A 211 -0.88 31.41 2.94
N ALA A 212 -0.85 31.33 4.27
CA ALA A 212 -1.99 31.65 5.13
C ALA A 212 -2.45 33.11 5.02
N ARG A 213 -1.60 34.04 4.53
CA ARG A 213 -1.97 35.43 4.27
C ARG A 213 -2.89 35.60 3.04
N GLY A 214 -2.97 34.56 2.20
CA GLY A 214 -3.89 34.49 1.06
C GLY A 214 -3.33 34.99 -0.28
N PRO A 215 -4.13 34.87 -1.36
CA PRO A 215 -3.65 35.06 -2.75
C PRO A 215 -3.21 36.47 -3.12
N SER A 216 -3.60 37.48 -2.36
CA SER A 216 -3.21 38.88 -2.58
C SER A 216 -1.78 39.19 -2.13
N SER A 217 -1.13 38.26 -1.41
CA SER A 217 0.24 38.40 -0.94
C SER A 217 1.25 38.34 -2.09
N LYS A 218 2.26 39.22 -2.07
CA LYS A 218 3.33 39.34 -3.10
C LYS A 218 4.02 38.00 -3.42
N PHE A 219 4.21 37.14 -2.41
CA PHE A 219 4.94 35.87 -2.57
C PHE A 219 4.03 34.64 -2.60
N PHE A 220 2.71 34.80 -2.68
CA PHE A 220 1.78 33.66 -2.62
C PHE A 220 2.06 32.61 -3.70
N LYS A 221 2.15 33.03 -4.98
CA LYS A 221 2.41 32.14 -6.11
C LYS A 221 3.77 31.44 -6.00
N SER A 222 4.80 32.19 -5.63
CA SER A 222 6.15 31.62 -5.45
C SER A 222 6.21 30.64 -4.26
N SER A 223 5.55 30.94 -3.15
CA SER A 223 5.48 30.02 -2.00
C SER A 223 4.73 28.73 -2.33
N LEU A 224 3.74 28.76 -3.23
CA LEU A 224 3.10 27.54 -3.73
C LEU A 224 4.08 26.66 -4.50
N GLU A 225 4.99 27.25 -5.28
CA GLU A 225 6.04 26.50 -5.99
C GLU A 225 6.99 25.79 -5.03
N TRP A 226 7.32 26.44 -3.91
CA TRP A 226 8.18 25.87 -2.86
C TRP A 226 7.60 24.61 -2.21
N LEU A 227 6.27 24.46 -2.15
CA LEU A 227 5.66 23.21 -1.67
C LEU A 227 6.09 21.99 -2.50
N PHE A 228 6.24 22.13 -3.82
CA PHE A 228 6.71 21.04 -4.68
C PHE A 228 8.20 20.74 -4.47
N PHE A 229 9.01 21.78 -4.31
CA PHE A 229 10.45 21.59 -4.04
C PHE A 229 10.72 20.90 -2.70
N ILE A 230 9.90 21.19 -1.68
CA ILE A 230 9.94 20.52 -0.38
C ILE A 230 9.42 19.08 -0.54
N SER A 231 8.33 18.88 -1.27
CA SER A 231 7.73 17.54 -1.47
C SER A 231 8.64 16.54 -2.14
N ARG A 232 9.57 17.00 -2.97
CA ARG A 232 10.56 16.14 -3.63
C ARG A 232 11.77 15.81 -2.74
N LYS A 233 11.90 16.49 -1.60
CA LYS A 233 13.01 16.33 -0.65
C LYS A 233 12.59 15.62 0.63
N THR A 234 11.35 15.75 1.05
CA THR A 234 10.82 15.04 2.20
C THR A 234 10.61 13.57 1.88
N LYS A 235 10.84 12.69 2.87
CA LYS A 235 10.58 11.25 2.73
C LYS A 235 9.11 10.91 2.52
N ASN A 236 8.23 11.77 3.03
CA ASN A 236 6.79 11.56 2.98
C ASN A 236 6.04 12.77 2.42
N GLU A 237 5.53 12.60 1.21
CA GLU A 237 4.72 13.61 0.53
C GLU A 237 3.42 13.93 1.29
N THR A 238 2.90 13.04 2.16
CA THR A 238 1.63 13.28 2.88
C THR A 238 1.66 14.48 3.79
N VAL A 239 2.84 14.88 4.28
CA VAL A 239 3.02 16.07 5.12
C VAL A 239 2.57 17.34 4.38
N ILE A 240 2.69 17.34 3.05
CA ILE A 240 2.42 18.51 2.20
C ILE A 240 1.05 18.41 1.54
N LEU A 241 0.47 17.20 1.44
CA LEU A 241 -0.85 17.01 0.83
C LEU A 241 -1.95 17.82 1.52
N ASP A 242 -1.94 17.89 2.85
CA ASP A 242 -2.91 18.67 3.62
C ASP A 242 -2.77 20.18 3.34
N GLU A 243 -1.55 20.65 3.13
CA GLU A 243 -1.27 22.04 2.77
C GLU A 243 -1.72 22.36 1.34
N ILE A 244 -1.40 21.48 0.39
CA ILE A 244 -1.81 21.57 -1.02
C ILE A 244 -3.34 21.63 -1.14
N ALA A 245 -4.06 20.80 -0.38
CA ALA A 245 -5.51 20.73 -0.42
C ALA A 245 -6.19 22.04 0.00
N LYS A 246 -5.61 22.79 0.95
CA LYS A 246 -6.15 24.11 1.38
C LYS A 246 -6.21 25.11 0.23
N TYR A 247 -5.31 24.98 -0.75
CA TYR A 247 -5.17 25.90 -1.87
C TYR A 247 -5.74 25.37 -3.18
N ALA A 248 -6.58 24.33 -3.15
CA ALA A 248 -7.07 23.66 -4.37
C ALA A 248 -7.84 24.55 -5.35
N ASN A 249 -8.41 25.65 -4.87
CA ASN A 249 -9.13 26.63 -5.71
C ASN A 249 -8.24 27.79 -6.20
N SER A 250 -6.94 27.76 -5.92
CA SER A 250 -6.00 28.81 -6.31
C SER A 250 -5.43 28.57 -7.71
N GLU A 251 -5.00 29.63 -8.38
CA GLU A 251 -4.28 29.49 -9.65
C GLU A 251 -2.85 29.00 -9.43
N PHE A 252 -2.54 27.81 -9.96
CA PHE A 252 -1.20 27.26 -9.96
C PHE A 252 -0.44 27.62 -11.25
N PRO A 253 0.88 27.87 -11.15
CA PRO A 253 1.74 28.02 -12.32
C PRO A 253 1.61 26.83 -13.27
N GLU A 254 1.61 27.10 -14.58
CA GLU A 254 1.35 26.09 -15.61
C GLU A 254 2.31 24.90 -15.53
N LYS A 255 3.59 25.17 -15.24
CA LYS A 255 4.64 24.16 -15.10
C LYS A 255 4.33 23.09 -14.03
N PHE A 256 3.67 23.47 -12.93
CA PHE A 256 3.38 22.57 -11.82
C PHE A 256 1.91 22.12 -11.79
N ARG A 257 1.09 22.55 -12.76
CA ARG A 257 -0.36 22.32 -12.77
C ARG A 257 -0.72 20.82 -12.76
N ASN A 258 0.03 19.98 -13.48
CA ASN A 258 -0.24 18.55 -13.55
C ASN A 258 0.29 17.78 -12.33
N GLU A 259 1.46 18.16 -11.82
CA GLU A 259 1.97 17.67 -10.53
C GLU A 259 1.00 18.00 -9.40
N PHE A 260 0.50 19.23 -9.35
CA PHE A 260 -0.55 19.66 -8.43
C PHE A 260 -1.79 18.79 -8.51
N ARG A 261 -2.33 18.58 -9.72
CA ARG A 261 -3.52 17.73 -9.93
C ARG A 261 -3.28 16.30 -9.45
N TYR A 262 -2.09 15.75 -9.71
CA TYR A 262 -1.72 14.42 -9.22
C TYR A 262 -1.68 14.37 -7.69
N LEU A 263 -1.02 15.33 -7.04
CA LEU A 263 -0.93 15.39 -5.57
C LEU A 263 -2.32 15.61 -4.95
N LEU A 264 -3.16 16.46 -5.54
CA LEU A 264 -4.54 16.64 -5.11
C LEU A 264 -5.36 15.35 -5.27
N ALA A 265 -5.17 14.59 -6.36
CA ALA A 265 -5.79 13.29 -6.53
C ALA A 265 -5.33 12.30 -5.44
N ARG A 266 -4.04 12.31 -5.08
CA ARG A 266 -3.53 11.53 -3.95
C ARG A 266 -4.18 11.92 -2.62
N TYR A 267 -4.32 13.21 -2.35
CA TYR A 267 -5.01 13.71 -1.16
C TYR A 267 -6.43 13.16 -1.07
N HIS A 268 -7.22 13.29 -2.15
CA HIS A 268 -8.57 12.77 -2.20
C HIS A 268 -8.64 11.24 -2.08
N PHE A 269 -7.64 10.52 -2.61
CA PHE A 269 -7.55 9.07 -2.45
C PHE A 269 -7.31 8.66 -0.99
N VAL A 270 -6.36 9.29 -0.30
CA VAL A 270 -6.07 9.03 1.12
C VAL A 270 -7.27 9.40 1.99
N ARG A 271 -7.89 10.57 1.75
CA ARG A 271 -9.12 10.99 2.41
C ARG A 271 -10.26 10.00 2.19
N GLY A 272 -10.45 9.53 0.95
CA GLY A 272 -11.48 8.55 0.60
C GLY A 272 -11.30 7.23 1.36
N ARG A 273 -10.06 6.72 1.46
CA ARG A 273 -9.75 5.52 2.26
C ARG A 273 -10.05 5.71 3.75
N ALA A 274 -9.65 6.85 4.32
CA ALA A 274 -9.94 7.16 5.72
C ALA A 274 -11.45 7.25 5.98
N LEU A 275 -12.21 7.86 5.07
CA LEU A 275 -13.67 7.96 5.15
C LEU A 275 -14.36 6.58 5.05
N ASP A 276 -13.84 5.69 4.20
CA ASP A 276 -14.32 4.29 4.12
C ASP A 276 -14.13 3.54 5.43
N GLN A 277 -12.98 3.72 6.07
CA GLN A 277 -12.65 3.07 7.35
C GLN A 277 -13.62 3.51 8.47
N VAL A 278 -13.99 4.80 8.50
CA VAL A 278 -14.97 5.32 9.48
C VAL A 278 -16.43 5.13 9.03
N GLY A 279 -16.68 4.37 7.96
CA GLY A 279 -18.02 4.04 7.47
C GLY A 279 -18.76 5.19 6.77
N GLN A 280 -18.11 6.33 6.50
CA GLN A 280 -18.67 7.49 5.80
C GLN A 280 -18.64 7.31 4.28
N LYS A 281 -19.32 6.26 3.79
CA LYS A 281 -19.23 5.82 2.38
C LYS A 281 -19.60 6.90 1.37
N GLY A 282 -20.63 7.71 1.63
CA GLY A 282 -21.05 8.75 0.69
C GLY A 282 -20.02 9.89 0.51
N GLU A 283 -19.31 10.27 1.58
CA GLU A 283 -18.21 11.25 1.49
C GLU A 283 -16.95 10.62 0.88
N ALA A 284 -16.73 9.33 1.14
CA ALA A 284 -15.68 8.56 0.48
C ALA A 284 -15.93 8.52 -1.04
N ASP A 285 -17.15 8.22 -1.49
CA ASP A 285 -17.54 8.19 -2.91
C ASP A 285 -17.21 9.50 -3.62
N LYS A 286 -17.61 10.64 -3.03
CA LYS A 286 -17.25 11.98 -3.54
C LYS A 286 -15.74 12.18 -3.65
N SER A 287 -14.98 11.70 -2.67
CA SER A 287 -13.53 11.81 -2.68
C SER A 287 -12.92 10.97 -3.80
N PHE A 288 -13.37 9.74 -4.01
CA PHE A 288 -12.89 8.90 -5.12
C PHE A 288 -13.37 9.38 -6.50
N ASP A 289 -14.53 10.04 -6.59
CA ASP A 289 -14.97 10.71 -7.80
C ASP A 289 -14.04 11.85 -8.20
N GLU A 290 -13.56 12.60 -7.23
CA GLU A 290 -12.57 13.66 -7.45
C GLU A 290 -11.22 13.11 -7.92
N VAL A 291 -10.78 11.95 -7.41
CA VAL A 291 -9.59 11.24 -7.93
C VAL A 291 -9.74 10.95 -9.42
N LYS A 292 -10.89 10.39 -9.83
CA LYS A 292 -11.17 10.06 -11.23
C LYS A 292 -11.17 11.33 -12.09
N ARG A 293 -11.84 12.39 -11.63
CA ARG A 293 -11.89 13.68 -12.33
C ARG A 293 -10.50 14.28 -12.54
N LEU A 294 -9.68 14.34 -11.50
CA LEU A 294 -8.34 14.91 -11.56
C LEU A 294 -7.40 14.10 -12.46
N ALA A 295 -7.48 12.77 -12.40
CA ALA A 295 -6.69 11.89 -13.26
C ALA A 295 -7.02 12.06 -14.75
N LEU A 296 -8.30 12.24 -15.09
CA LEU A 296 -8.75 12.46 -16.48
C LEU A 296 -8.25 13.79 -17.07
N ILE A 297 -8.00 14.79 -16.24
CA ILE A 297 -7.55 16.13 -16.67
C ILE A 297 -6.04 16.16 -16.99
N ILE A 298 -5.26 15.21 -16.46
CA ILE A 298 -3.81 15.16 -16.70
C ILE A 298 -3.57 14.59 -18.12
N PRO A 299 -2.81 15.29 -19.00
CA PRO A 299 -2.55 14.81 -20.36
C PRO A 299 -1.73 13.52 -20.36
N ARG A 300 -1.98 12.63 -21.34
CA ARG A 300 -1.25 11.35 -21.49
C ARG A 300 0.26 11.51 -21.68
N SER A 301 0.71 12.64 -22.24
CA SER A 301 2.13 12.96 -22.44
C SER A 301 2.84 13.41 -21.16
N ASP A 302 2.11 13.67 -20.07
CA ASP A 302 2.68 14.22 -18.84
C ASP A 302 3.35 13.12 -17.99
N PRO A 303 4.52 13.38 -17.36
CA PRO A 303 5.22 12.42 -16.50
C PRO A 303 4.43 11.92 -15.28
N PHE A 304 3.39 12.64 -14.84
CA PHE A 304 2.54 12.22 -13.73
C PHE A 304 1.34 11.38 -14.18
N TYR A 305 1.06 11.31 -15.49
CA TYR A 305 -0.09 10.59 -16.01
C TYR A 305 -0.15 9.11 -15.61
N PRO A 306 0.93 8.30 -15.71
CA PRO A 306 0.87 6.89 -15.30
C PRO A 306 0.50 6.73 -13.82
N ARG A 307 1.04 7.60 -12.95
CA ARG A 307 0.77 7.58 -11.51
C ARG A 307 -0.67 8.00 -11.21
N ALA A 308 -1.19 9.00 -11.91
CA ALA A 308 -2.60 9.41 -11.78
C ALA A 308 -3.55 8.32 -12.30
N LYS A 309 -3.22 7.66 -13.42
CA LYS A 309 -3.97 6.56 -14.00
C LYS A 309 -4.05 5.34 -13.07
N TYR A 310 -2.97 5.08 -12.33
CA TYR A 310 -2.96 4.06 -11.29
C TYR A 310 -3.97 4.37 -10.18
N LEU A 311 -4.01 5.61 -9.66
CA LEU A 311 -4.98 6.03 -8.63
C LEU A 311 -6.43 5.94 -9.14
N GLU A 312 -6.67 6.34 -10.39
CA GLU A 312 -7.97 6.20 -11.03
C GLU A 312 -8.40 4.72 -11.10
N GLY A 313 -7.51 3.82 -11.51
CA GLY A 313 -7.80 2.39 -11.54
C GLY A 313 -8.10 1.79 -10.15
N LEU A 314 -7.46 2.29 -9.09
CA LEU A 314 -7.79 1.92 -7.71
C LEU A 314 -9.15 2.47 -7.26
N ALA A 315 -9.49 3.70 -7.65
CA ALA A 315 -10.81 4.29 -7.37
C ALA A 315 -11.94 3.48 -8.03
N TYR A 316 -11.73 3.05 -9.28
CA TYR A 316 -12.66 2.13 -9.96
C TYR A 316 -12.73 0.75 -9.31
N PHE A 317 -11.59 0.18 -8.89
CA PHE A 317 -11.57 -1.11 -8.18
C PHE A 317 -12.41 -1.05 -6.90
N ARG A 318 -12.23 0.03 -6.11
CA ARG A 318 -12.98 0.25 -4.87
C ARG A 318 -14.48 0.37 -5.14
N ALA A 319 -14.89 1.09 -6.20
CA ALA A 319 -16.29 1.20 -6.59
C ALA A 319 -16.88 -0.18 -6.98
N GLY A 320 -16.19 -0.94 -7.84
CA GLY A 320 -16.64 -2.29 -8.25
C GLY A 320 -16.70 -3.28 -7.08
N SER A 321 -15.81 -3.13 -6.09
CA SER A 321 -15.75 -3.98 -4.90
C SER A 321 -16.99 -3.88 -4.00
N GLN A 322 -17.82 -2.84 -4.15
CA GLN A 322 -19.07 -2.70 -3.42
C GLN A 322 -20.16 -3.68 -3.90
N VAL A 323 -20.04 -4.20 -5.12
CA VAL A 323 -20.95 -5.22 -5.65
C VAL A 323 -20.73 -6.53 -4.91
N LYS A 324 -21.77 -7.11 -4.30
CA LYS A 324 -21.64 -8.35 -3.51
C LYS A 324 -21.75 -9.62 -4.36
N ASP A 325 -22.61 -9.61 -5.37
CA ASP A 325 -22.89 -10.77 -6.21
C ASP A 325 -21.71 -11.09 -7.15
N PRO A 326 -21.06 -12.27 -7.03
CA PRO A 326 -19.94 -12.66 -7.88
C PRO A 326 -20.26 -12.66 -9.38
N ALA A 327 -21.50 -12.95 -9.78
CA ALA A 327 -21.89 -12.94 -11.19
C ALA A 327 -21.90 -11.50 -11.74
N GLN A 328 -22.43 -10.56 -10.97
CA GLN A 328 -22.49 -9.14 -11.34
C GLN A 328 -21.11 -8.48 -11.33
N LYS A 329 -20.22 -8.87 -10.40
CA LYS A 329 -18.84 -8.36 -10.36
C LYS A 329 -18.11 -8.53 -11.70
N ARG A 330 -18.31 -9.66 -12.39
CA ARG A 330 -17.62 -9.93 -13.67
C ARG A 330 -18.06 -9.01 -14.81
N THR A 331 -19.29 -8.51 -14.76
CA THR A 331 -19.87 -7.63 -15.79
C THR A 331 -19.83 -6.15 -15.39
N ASP A 332 -19.46 -5.84 -14.15
CA ASP A 332 -19.46 -4.49 -13.61
C ASP A 332 -18.51 -3.56 -14.40
N PRO A 333 -18.99 -2.37 -14.82
CA PRO A 333 -18.20 -1.45 -15.60
C PRO A 333 -17.01 -0.87 -14.83
N ASN A 334 -17.06 -0.78 -13.50
CA ASN A 334 -15.94 -0.26 -12.71
C ASN A 334 -14.79 -1.27 -12.66
N PHE A 335 -15.07 -2.58 -12.54
CA PHE A 335 -14.00 -3.58 -12.67
C PHE A 335 -13.36 -3.56 -14.06
N ARG A 336 -14.15 -3.39 -15.12
CA ARG A 336 -13.62 -3.23 -16.49
C ARG A 336 -12.74 -1.98 -16.61
N ALA A 337 -13.20 -0.85 -16.09
CA ALA A 337 -12.43 0.40 -16.08
C ALA A 337 -11.13 0.27 -15.28
N SER A 338 -11.17 -0.38 -14.11
CA SER A 338 -9.98 -0.65 -13.29
C SER A 338 -8.95 -1.47 -14.05
N ILE A 339 -9.37 -2.58 -14.69
CA ILE A 339 -8.49 -3.44 -15.50
C ILE A 339 -7.85 -2.65 -16.65
N GLU A 340 -8.62 -1.84 -17.38
CA GLU A 340 -8.09 -1.05 -18.48
C GLU A 340 -7.13 0.06 -18.01
N SER A 341 -7.43 0.73 -16.90
CA SER A 341 -6.50 1.70 -16.31
C SER A 341 -5.18 1.05 -15.90
N MET A 342 -5.22 -0.13 -15.27
CA MET A 342 -3.99 -0.84 -14.87
C MET A 342 -3.19 -1.34 -16.08
N LYS A 343 -3.86 -1.86 -17.12
CA LYS A 343 -3.19 -2.21 -18.39
C LYS A 343 -2.54 -1.00 -19.04
N GLU A 344 -3.18 0.16 -18.98
CA GLU A 344 -2.62 1.40 -19.52
C GLU A 344 -1.37 1.83 -18.76
N VAL A 345 -1.38 1.75 -17.43
CA VAL A 345 -0.17 1.96 -16.61
C VAL A 345 0.96 1.06 -17.09
N ILE A 346 0.72 -0.25 -17.25
CA ILE A 346 1.73 -1.21 -17.72
C ILE A 346 2.24 -0.88 -19.12
N ARG A 347 1.40 -0.37 -20.03
CA ARG A 347 1.84 0.04 -21.38
C ARG A 347 2.78 1.25 -21.33
N LEU A 348 2.51 2.19 -20.42
CA LEU A 348 3.27 3.43 -20.28
C LEU A 348 4.57 3.26 -19.50
N THR A 349 4.63 2.27 -18.62
CA THR A 349 5.81 1.97 -17.77
C THR A 349 6.64 0.79 -18.28
N ARG A 350 6.48 0.42 -19.56
CA ARG A 350 7.32 -0.63 -20.16
C ARG A 350 8.79 -0.23 -20.06
N PRO A 351 9.69 -1.19 -19.77
CA PRO A 351 11.12 -0.96 -19.89
C PRO A 351 11.43 -0.40 -21.28
N GLY A 352 12.14 0.71 -21.31
CA GLY A 352 12.39 1.47 -22.53
C GLY A 352 13.69 2.24 -22.41
N THR A 353 13.76 3.41 -23.05
CA THR A 353 14.98 4.25 -23.06
C THR A 353 15.22 5.02 -21.76
N LYS A 354 14.26 5.05 -20.83
CA LYS A 354 14.41 5.72 -19.54
C LYS A 354 15.46 5.00 -18.69
N THR A 355 16.32 5.76 -18.02
CA THR A 355 17.41 5.24 -17.19
C THR A 355 17.40 5.87 -15.79
N GLY A 356 18.08 5.23 -14.84
CA GLY A 356 18.26 5.79 -13.50
C GLY A 356 16.99 5.70 -12.64
N GLU A 357 16.65 6.80 -11.96
CA GLU A 357 15.56 6.85 -10.99
C GLU A 357 14.17 6.71 -11.63
N GLU A 358 13.95 7.34 -12.79
CA GLU A 358 12.67 7.25 -13.50
C GLU A 358 12.33 5.82 -13.91
N ALA A 359 13.32 5.05 -14.37
CA ALA A 359 13.14 3.65 -14.71
C ALA A 359 12.74 2.80 -13.50
N LYS A 360 13.33 3.07 -12.33
CA LYS A 360 12.99 2.38 -11.07
C LYS A 360 11.58 2.73 -10.61
N LEU A 361 11.16 4.00 -10.73
CA LEU A 361 9.81 4.43 -10.40
C LEU A 361 8.77 3.79 -11.34
N ASP A 362 9.05 3.76 -12.65
CA ASP A 362 8.19 3.10 -13.63
C ASP A 362 8.11 1.59 -13.37
N GLN A 363 9.23 0.94 -13.04
CA GLN A 363 9.25 -0.47 -12.64
C GLN A 363 8.37 -0.73 -11.40
N SER A 364 8.56 0.05 -10.33
CA SER A 364 7.77 -0.10 -9.11
C SER A 364 6.27 0.11 -9.36
N LEU A 365 5.92 1.12 -10.16
CA LEU A 365 4.53 1.40 -10.53
C LEU A 365 3.94 0.27 -11.39
N ARG A 366 4.74 -0.31 -12.29
CA ARG A 366 4.35 -1.45 -13.13
C ARG A 366 4.08 -2.70 -12.30
N GLU A 367 4.94 -3.00 -11.33
CA GLU A 367 4.74 -4.12 -10.39
C GLU A 367 3.46 -3.95 -9.57
N LEU A 368 3.20 -2.75 -9.06
CA LEU A 368 1.94 -2.44 -8.36
C LEU A 368 0.71 -2.63 -9.26
N ALA A 369 0.80 -2.25 -10.54
CA ALA A 369 -0.27 -2.49 -11.51
C ALA A 369 -0.48 -3.98 -11.79
N PHE A 370 0.59 -4.79 -11.87
CA PHE A 370 0.46 -6.25 -11.98
C PHE A 370 -0.20 -6.87 -10.75
N MET A 371 0.21 -6.47 -9.54
CA MET A 371 -0.42 -6.90 -8.29
C MET A 371 -1.91 -6.57 -8.28
N GLN A 372 -2.28 -5.34 -8.65
CA GLN A 372 -3.69 -4.93 -8.67
C GLN A 372 -4.51 -5.68 -9.73
N LEU A 373 -3.96 -5.95 -10.92
CA LEU A 373 -4.61 -6.81 -11.92
C LEU A 373 -4.82 -8.22 -11.39
N ALA A 374 -3.79 -8.80 -10.76
CA ALA A 374 -3.86 -10.14 -10.21
C ALA A 374 -4.93 -10.25 -9.13
N ARG A 375 -4.96 -9.31 -8.17
CA ARG A 375 -5.99 -9.20 -7.12
C ARG A 375 -7.39 -9.03 -7.69
N THR A 376 -7.53 -8.20 -8.73
CA THR A 376 -8.81 -8.00 -9.42
C THR A 376 -9.29 -9.30 -10.06
N HIS A 377 -8.44 -9.98 -10.84
CA HIS A 377 -8.78 -11.26 -11.45
C HIS A 377 -9.07 -12.34 -10.41
N TYR A 378 -8.32 -12.41 -9.32
CA TYR A 378 -8.60 -13.33 -8.22
C TYR A 378 -9.97 -13.07 -7.60
N GLY A 379 -10.29 -11.81 -7.29
CA GLY A 379 -11.60 -11.41 -6.76
C GLY A 379 -12.77 -11.70 -7.71
N LEU A 380 -12.52 -11.76 -9.02
CA LEU A 380 -13.48 -12.18 -10.05
C LEU A 380 -13.54 -13.71 -10.26
N GLN A 381 -12.82 -14.49 -9.45
CA GLN A 381 -12.63 -15.94 -9.54
C GLN A 381 -11.95 -16.40 -10.84
N GLN A 382 -11.20 -15.51 -11.48
CA GLN A 382 -10.44 -15.75 -12.70
C GLN A 382 -8.98 -16.14 -12.34
N ASN A 383 -8.84 -17.21 -11.54
CA ASN A 383 -7.58 -17.56 -10.88
C ASN A 383 -6.40 -17.79 -11.84
N ARG A 384 -6.64 -18.32 -13.04
CA ARG A 384 -5.57 -18.50 -14.06
C ARG A 384 -5.00 -17.16 -14.54
N PHE A 385 -5.85 -16.15 -14.72
CA PHE A 385 -5.39 -14.80 -15.05
C PHE A 385 -4.66 -14.15 -13.87
N ALA A 386 -5.13 -14.40 -12.63
CA ALA A 386 -4.42 -13.93 -11.44
C ALA A 386 -3.00 -14.49 -11.37
N ILE A 387 -2.83 -15.81 -11.54
CA ILE A 387 -1.50 -16.48 -11.59
C ILE A 387 -0.64 -15.86 -12.68
N PHE A 388 -1.19 -15.65 -13.89
CA PHE A 388 -0.44 -15.04 -14.99
C PHE A 388 0.14 -13.67 -14.62
N TYR A 389 -0.65 -12.80 -13.97
CA TYR A 389 -0.18 -11.46 -13.59
C TYR A 389 0.74 -11.47 -12.37
N PHE A 390 0.53 -12.34 -11.37
CA PHE A 390 1.51 -12.50 -10.28
C PHE A 390 2.88 -12.94 -10.81
N ASN A 391 2.91 -13.84 -11.79
CA ASN A 391 4.15 -14.28 -12.43
C ASN A 391 4.84 -13.19 -13.29
N LYS A 392 4.24 -12.00 -13.44
CA LYS A 392 4.90 -10.84 -14.07
C LYS A 392 5.66 -9.96 -13.08
N VAL A 393 5.50 -10.17 -11.79
CA VAL A 393 6.26 -9.45 -10.76
C VAL A 393 7.69 -10.01 -10.74
N GLU A 394 8.67 -9.12 -10.85
CA GLU A 394 10.08 -9.50 -10.95
C GLU A 394 10.61 -10.03 -9.60
N ARG A 395 11.51 -11.03 -9.67
CA ARG A 395 12.13 -11.60 -8.47
C ARG A 395 13.02 -10.57 -7.78
N GLY A 396 12.99 -10.56 -6.45
CA GLY A 396 13.76 -9.61 -5.62
C GLY A 396 13.17 -8.20 -5.57
N GLY A 397 12.10 -7.90 -6.30
CA GLY A 397 11.37 -6.63 -6.19
C GLY A 397 10.56 -6.54 -4.88
N ASN A 398 10.13 -5.33 -4.53
CA ASN A 398 9.41 -5.07 -3.27
C ASN A 398 8.08 -5.83 -3.17
N GLN A 399 7.44 -6.14 -4.31
CA GLN A 399 6.15 -6.83 -4.37
C GLN A 399 6.29 -8.35 -4.53
N TRP A 400 7.50 -8.87 -4.65
CA TRP A 400 7.72 -10.24 -5.06
C TRP A 400 7.22 -11.27 -4.05
N LEU A 401 7.54 -11.11 -2.76
CA LEU A 401 7.13 -12.07 -1.73
C LEU A 401 5.61 -12.06 -1.54
N GLU A 402 4.99 -10.89 -1.56
CA GLU A 402 3.54 -10.74 -1.52
C GLU A 402 2.89 -11.40 -2.75
N SER A 403 3.49 -11.24 -3.94
CA SER A 403 3.02 -11.92 -5.15
C SER A 403 3.14 -13.45 -5.06
N LEU A 404 4.20 -13.99 -4.44
CA LEU A 404 4.35 -15.42 -4.20
C LEU A 404 3.29 -15.95 -3.24
N PHE A 405 3.05 -15.21 -2.15
CA PHE A 405 2.02 -15.55 -1.18
C PHE A 405 0.62 -15.55 -1.82
N GLU A 406 0.21 -14.46 -2.47
CA GLU A 406 -1.11 -14.35 -3.09
C GLU A 406 -1.29 -15.31 -4.28
N SER A 407 -0.24 -15.55 -5.06
CA SER A 407 -0.28 -16.57 -6.12
C SER A 407 -0.43 -17.98 -5.54
N SER A 408 0.04 -18.26 -4.32
CA SER A 408 -0.17 -19.57 -3.66
C SER A 408 -1.66 -19.85 -3.47
N TRP A 409 -2.45 -18.85 -3.09
CA TRP A 409 -3.91 -18.95 -3.01
C TRP A 409 -4.56 -19.19 -4.37
N ALA A 410 -4.10 -18.48 -5.41
CA ALA A 410 -4.62 -18.68 -6.76
C ALA A 410 -4.31 -20.09 -7.30
N ASN A 411 -3.08 -20.59 -7.05
CA ASN A 411 -2.64 -21.95 -7.37
C ASN A 411 -3.45 -23.01 -6.62
N TYR A 412 -3.69 -22.79 -5.32
CA TYR A 412 -4.55 -23.63 -4.50
C TYR A 412 -5.96 -23.75 -5.09
N ARG A 413 -6.59 -22.63 -5.48
CA ARG A 413 -7.94 -22.63 -6.06
C ARG A 413 -8.06 -23.35 -7.40
N VAL A 414 -6.99 -23.42 -8.20
CA VAL A 414 -6.97 -24.21 -9.44
C VAL A 414 -6.51 -25.66 -9.21
N GLY A 415 -6.15 -26.01 -7.96
CA GLY A 415 -5.69 -27.33 -7.55
C GLY A 415 -4.27 -27.67 -7.98
N GLN A 416 -3.41 -26.66 -8.17
CA GLN A 416 -1.96 -26.78 -8.39
C GLN A 416 -1.24 -26.71 -7.03
N TYR A 417 -1.38 -27.78 -6.24
CA TYR A 417 -0.88 -27.82 -4.87
C TYR A 417 0.66 -27.86 -4.81
N GLU A 418 1.30 -28.51 -5.79
CA GLU A 418 2.75 -28.60 -5.92
C GLU A 418 3.39 -27.21 -6.05
N GLN A 419 2.82 -26.36 -6.91
CA GLN A 419 3.27 -25.00 -7.11
C GLN A 419 2.97 -24.11 -5.90
N ALA A 420 1.78 -24.25 -5.31
CA ALA A 420 1.43 -23.50 -4.10
C ALA A 420 2.42 -23.81 -2.96
N LEU A 421 2.69 -25.09 -2.68
CA LEU A 421 3.69 -25.49 -1.68
C LEU A 421 5.10 -25.03 -2.03
N GLY A 422 5.47 -25.01 -3.31
CA GLY A 422 6.72 -24.45 -3.83
C GLY A 422 6.92 -22.95 -3.55
N ASN A 423 5.84 -22.17 -3.70
CA ASN A 423 5.85 -20.76 -3.32
C ASN A 423 5.98 -20.61 -1.79
N LEU A 424 5.23 -21.41 -1.02
CA LEU A 424 5.25 -21.35 0.44
C LEU A 424 6.60 -21.77 1.04
N ILE A 425 7.32 -22.72 0.43
CA ILE A 425 8.68 -23.09 0.89
C ILE A 425 9.67 -21.94 0.67
N THR A 426 9.52 -21.19 -0.44
CA THR A 426 10.31 -19.97 -0.68
C THR A 426 10.10 -18.97 0.45
N LEU A 427 8.84 -18.71 0.84
CA LEU A 427 8.49 -17.80 1.93
C LEU A 427 9.02 -18.27 3.29
N SER A 428 9.19 -19.58 3.50
CA SER A 428 9.78 -20.13 4.73
C SER A 428 11.31 -20.13 4.77
N SER A 429 11.98 -19.64 3.72
CA SER A 429 13.44 -19.67 3.65
C SER A 429 14.10 -18.80 4.75
N PRO A 430 15.33 -19.15 5.17
CA PRO A 430 16.10 -18.36 6.14
C PRO A 430 16.31 -16.89 5.74
N PHE A 431 16.27 -16.59 4.44
CA PHE A 431 16.37 -15.24 3.87
C PHE A 431 15.18 -14.35 4.21
N PHE A 432 14.01 -14.94 4.45
CA PHE A 432 12.76 -14.23 4.74
C PHE A 432 12.24 -14.50 6.15
N ARG A 433 13.11 -14.91 7.09
CA ARG A 433 12.75 -15.10 8.52
C ARG A 433 12.09 -13.87 9.14
N GLU A 434 12.34 -12.71 8.54
CA GLU A 434 11.88 -11.41 9.01
C GLU A 434 10.51 -11.02 8.48
N GLU A 435 10.04 -11.70 7.43
CA GLU A 435 8.81 -11.38 6.72
C GLU A 435 7.59 -11.96 7.43
N TYR A 436 6.48 -11.24 7.37
CA TYR A 436 5.27 -11.56 8.12
C TYR A 436 4.19 -12.17 7.22
N PHE A 437 4.10 -13.50 7.19
CA PHE A 437 3.07 -14.26 6.45
C PHE A 437 2.44 -15.38 7.30
N PRO A 438 1.69 -15.08 8.39
CA PRO A 438 1.12 -16.10 9.28
C PRO A 438 0.17 -17.07 8.57
N GLU A 439 -0.59 -16.55 7.60
CA GLU A 439 -1.56 -17.32 6.82
C GLU A 439 -0.88 -18.35 5.90
N ALA A 440 0.42 -18.20 5.58
CA ALA A 440 1.16 -19.15 4.77
C ALA A 440 1.17 -20.56 5.41
N LEU A 441 1.33 -20.65 6.74
CA LEU A 441 1.30 -21.92 7.46
C LEU A 441 -0.11 -22.53 7.47
N ILE A 442 -1.15 -21.70 7.61
CA ILE A 442 -2.54 -22.17 7.53
C ILE A 442 -2.84 -22.73 6.15
N LEU A 443 -2.48 -22.02 5.07
CA LEU A 443 -2.66 -22.51 3.70
C LEU A 443 -1.87 -23.81 3.47
N LYS A 444 -0.64 -23.90 3.99
CA LYS A 444 0.16 -25.12 3.93
C LYS A 444 -0.57 -26.28 4.61
N ALA A 445 -1.05 -26.11 5.84
CA ALA A 445 -1.80 -27.13 6.58
C ALA A 445 -3.07 -27.58 5.82
N VAL A 446 -3.83 -26.64 5.25
CA VAL A 446 -5.01 -26.96 4.42
C VAL A 446 -4.63 -27.81 3.22
N ILE A 447 -3.54 -27.47 2.51
CA ILE A 447 -3.08 -28.27 1.36
C ILE A 447 -2.74 -29.71 1.80
N TYR A 448 -2.05 -29.90 2.93
CA TYR A 448 -1.74 -31.23 3.44
C TYR A 448 -3.01 -31.99 3.86
N TYR A 449 -3.93 -31.34 4.55
CA TYR A 449 -5.22 -31.88 4.95
C TYR A 449 -6.04 -32.38 3.73
N GLU A 450 -6.21 -31.55 2.70
CA GLU A 450 -6.94 -31.88 1.46
C GLU A 450 -6.31 -33.06 0.70
N ASN A 451 -5.02 -33.32 0.91
CA ASN A 451 -4.29 -34.43 0.31
C ASN A 451 -4.10 -35.61 1.27
N CYS A 452 -4.95 -35.72 2.31
CA CYS A 452 -4.99 -36.82 3.27
C CYS A 452 -3.69 -37.02 4.09
N ARG A 453 -2.88 -35.96 4.21
CA ARG A 453 -1.62 -35.96 4.96
C ARG A 453 -1.82 -35.31 6.32
N TYR A 454 -2.56 -36.03 7.16
CA TYR A 454 -3.05 -35.52 8.44
C TYR A 454 -1.92 -35.24 9.43
N ARG A 455 -0.92 -36.13 9.51
CA ARG A 455 0.25 -35.94 10.38
C ARG A 455 1.03 -34.67 10.00
N GLU A 456 1.32 -34.47 8.72
CA GLU A 456 2.01 -33.28 8.23
C GLU A 456 1.19 -32.00 8.50
N SER A 457 -0.14 -32.05 8.29
CA SER A 457 -1.05 -30.95 8.64
C SER A 457 -0.96 -30.58 10.12
N THR A 458 -1.02 -31.56 11.02
CA THR A 458 -0.93 -31.34 12.47
C THR A 458 0.40 -30.71 12.88
N LEU A 459 1.53 -31.19 12.36
CA LEU A 459 2.85 -30.61 12.65
C LEU A 459 2.95 -29.15 12.23
N ILE A 460 2.38 -28.79 11.08
CA ILE A 460 2.35 -27.40 10.60
C ILE A 460 1.50 -26.51 11.51
N LEU A 461 0.38 -27.03 12.03
CA LEU A 461 -0.47 -26.30 12.97
C LEU A 461 0.21 -26.10 14.33
N GLU A 462 0.96 -27.09 14.80
CA GLU A 462 1.80 -26.97 16.00
C GLU A 462 2.90 -25.90 15.83
N ASP A 463 3.54 -25.86 14.66
CA ASP A 463 4.50 -24.81 14.32
C ASP A 463 3.84 -23.43 14.28
N PHE A 464 2.65 -23.32 13.70
CA PHE A 464 1.87 -22.09 13.69
C PHE A 464 1.54 -21.60 15.11
N GLU A 465 1.01 -22.49 15.97
CA GLU A 465 0.72 -22.18 17.38
C GLU A 465 1.99 -21.72 18.10
N ARG A 466 3.10 -22.47 17.96
CA ARG A 466 4.39 -22.13 18.60
C ARG A 466 4.93 -20.76 18.21
N ILE A 467 4.75 -20.35 16.94
CA ILE A 467 5.29 -19.09 16.42
C ILE A 467 4.37 -17.91 16.71
N TYR A 468 3.05 -18.07 16.53
CA TYR A 468 2.10 -16.95 16.49
C TYR A 468 1.21 -16.82 17.74
N LEU A 469 1.04 -17.86 18.55
CA LEU A 469 0.29 -17.75 19.81
C LEU A 469 0.94 -16.75 20.78
N PRO A 470 2.27 -16.77 21.01
CA PRO A 470 2.90 -15.76 21.88
C PRO A 470 2.77 -14.33 21.34
N VAL A 471 2.73 -14.17 20.00
CA VAL A 471 2.51 -12.86 19.36
C VAL A 471 1.09 -12.39 19.59
N HIS A 472 0.09 -13.27 19.42
CA HIS A 472 -1.30 -12.98 19.72
C HIS A 472 -1.49 -12.53 21.17
N ASP A 473 -0.94 -13.28 22.12
CA ASP A 473 -1.12 -12.99 23.55
C ASP A 473 -0.49 -11.64 23.95
N GLN A 474 0.67 -11.32 23.37
CA GLN A 474 1.32 -10.03 23.57
C GLN A 474 0.56 -8.88 22.89
N LEU A 475 0.00 -9.09 21.69
CA LEU A 475 -0.86 -8.11 21.03
C LEU A 475 -2.14 -7.86 21.83
N GLU A 476 -2.74 -8.91 22.39
CA GLU A 476 -3.91 -8.82 23.25
C GLU A 476 -3.59 -7.99 24.51
N LEU A 477 -2.43 -8.22 25.14
CA LEU A 477 -1.97 -7.43 26.28
C LEU A 477 -1.81 -5.94 25.92
N ILE A 478 -1.24 -5.63 24.75
CA ILE A 478 -1.02 -4.25 24.29
C ILE A 478 -2.35 -3.58 23.93
N ALA A 479 -3.23 -4.27 23.21
CA ALA A 479 -4.51 -3.74 22.77
C ALA A 479 -5.46 -3.48 23.96
N ASN A 480 -5.49 -4.37 24.96
CA ASN A 480 -6.39 -4.27 26.11
C ASN A 480 -6.04 -3.13 27.09
N LYS A 481 -4.81 -2.60 27.05
CA LYS A 481 -4.39 -1.50 27.93
C LYS A 481 -5.07 -0.15 27.64
N GLN A 482 -5.77 -0.02 26.51
CA GLN A 482 -6.46 1.22 26.07
C GLN A 482 -5.63 2.49 26.33
N MET A 483 -4.41 2.48 25.83
CA MET A 483 -3.45 3.56 25.99
C MET A 483 -3.83 4.79 25.15
N ASP A 484 -3.21 5.93 25.45
CA ASP A 484 -3.30 7.10 24.58
C ASP A 484 -2.62 6.81 23.23
N PRO A 485 -3.07 7.42 22.11
CA PRO A 485 -2.49 7.16 20.80
C PRO A 485 -0.96 7.31 20.77
N ALA A 486 -0.43 8.37 21.35
CA ALA A 486 1.01 8.62 21.39
C ALA A 486 1.81 7.48 22.05
N GLU A 487 1.24 6.80 23.06
CA GLU A 487 1.91 5.70 23.77
C GLU A 487 2.04 4.45 22.88
N TYR A 488 1.05 4.16 22.01
CA TYR A 488 1.16 3.08 21.03
C TYR A 488 2.34 3.27 20.08
N TYR A 489 2.58 4.51 19.64
CA TYR A 489 3.77 4.83 18.85
C TYR A 489 5.05 4.75 19.70
N GLY A 490 5.00 5.20 20.95
CA GLY A 490 6.11 5.10 21.91
C GLY A 490 6.66 3.68 22.04
N ILE A 491 5.78 2.68 22.13
CA ILE A 491 6.17 1.26 22.15
C ILE A 491 6.96 0.89 20.88
N LEU A 492 6.48 1.28 19.70
CA LEU A 492 7.16 0.99 18.44
C LEU A 492 8.53 1.68 18.36
N ALA A 493 8.59 2.95 18.78
CA ALA A 493 9.82 3.73 18.80
C ALA A 493 10.87 3.14 19.76
N ASP A 494 10.44 2.69 20.95
CA ASP A 494 11.31 2.05 21.94
C ASP A 494 11.89 0.74 21.40
N ILE A 495 11.07 -0.07 20.73
CA ILE A 495 11.54 -1.32 20.10
C ILE A 495 12.55 -1.00 18.98
N GLN A 496 12.30 0.01 18.15
CA GLN A 496 13.25 0.44 17.12
C GLN A 496 14.57 0.92 17.72
N LYS A 497 14.53 1.65 18.82
CA LYS A 497 15.73 2.14 19.51
C LYS A 497 16.54 0.97 20.07
N LYS A 498 15.89 0.06 20.80
CA LYS A 498 16.52 -1.16 21.34
C LYS A 498 17.10 -2.05 20.23
N ASN A 499 16.40 -2.19 19.11
CA ASN A 499 16.92 -2.97 17.97
C ASN A 499 18.18 -2.34 17.37
N ARG A 500 18.25 -1.01 17.26
CA ARG A 500 19.47 -0.30 16.82
C ARG A 500 20.63 -0.51 17.80
N GLU A 501 20.36 -0.41 19.10
CA GLU A 501 21.36 -0.63 20.16
C GLU A 501 21.84 -2.10 20.22
N ALA A 502 20.93 -3.07 20.08
CA ALA A 502 21.25 -4.50 20.04
C ALA A 502 22.07 -4.88 18.80
N GLN A 503 21.77 -4.29 17.64
CA GLN A 503 22.58 -4.45 16.42
C GLN A 503 23.99 -3.88 16.60
N ALA A 504 24.12 -2.71 17.24
CA ALA A 504 25.42 -2.10 17.49
C ALA A 504 26.27 -2.90 18.49
N SER A 505 25.63 -3.63 19.42
CA SER A 505 26.30 -4.35 20.52
C SER A 505 26.41 -5.87 20.32
N ASN A 506 25.86 -6.44 19.24
CA ASN A 506 25.73 -7.90 19.03
C ASN A 506 25.13 -8.64 20.24
N ALA A 507 24.27 -7.98 21.02
CA ALA A 507 23.72 -8.55 22.24
C ALA A 507 22.69 -9.66 21.92
N PRO A 508 22.67 -10.77 22.69
CA PRO A 508 21.66 -11.81 22.53
C PRO A 508 20.26 -11.24 22.85
N LYS A 509 19.30 -11.47 21.96
CA LYS A 509 17.91 -11.02 22.13
C LYS A 509 17.16 -11.94 23.09
N ASN A 510 16.45 -11.39 24.07
CA ASN A 510 15.56 -12.17 24.93
C ASN A 510 14.32 -12.63 24.15
N SER A 511 13.63 -13.65 24.66
CA SER A 511 12.39 -14.16 24.04
C SER A 511 11.32 -13.08 23.84
N THR A 512 11.15 -12.19 24.82
CA THR A 512 10.23 -11.04 24.75
C THR A 512 10.64 -10.04 23.65
N ASP A 513 11.94 -9.78 23.50
CA ASP A 513 12.44 -8.84 22.49
C ASP A 513 12.20 -9.36 21.07
N VAL A 514 12.32 -10.67 20.86
CA VAL A 514 11.99 -11.32 19.58
C VAL A 514 10.49 -11.20 19.26
N ILE A 515 9.60 -11.32 20.25
CA ILE A 515 8.16 -11.15 20.05
C ILE A 515 7.82 -9.70 19.73
N LEU A 516 8.38 -8.74 20.47
CA LEU A 516 8.18 -7.31 20.25
C LEU A 516 8.71 -6.87 18.88
N GLU A 517 9.84 -7.42 18.44
CA GLU A 517 10.37 -7.18 17.10
C GLU A 517 9.42 -7.68 16.00
N ARG A 518 8.80 -8.86 16.18
CA ARG A 518 7.76 -9.34 15.25
C ARG A 518 6.56 -8.40 15.23
N ILE A 519 6.13 -7.89 16.37
CA ILE A 519 5.04 -6.90 16.47
C ILE A 519 5.41 -5.58 15.79
N LEU A 520 6.65 -5.11 15.94
CA LEU A 520 7.12 -3.91 15.26
C LEU A 520 7.08 -4.11 13.74
N ARG A 521 7.60 -5.24 13.24
CA ARG A 521 7.60 -5.54 11.80
C ARG A 521 6.17 -5.65 11.26
N LEU A 522 5.30 -6.33 11.99
CA LEU A 522 3.86 -6.39 11.75
C LEU A 522 3.22 -5.01 11.63
N ALA A 523 3.52 -4.10 12.55
CA ALA A 523 3.01 -2.74 12.49
C ALA A 523 3.51 -2.03 11.24
N LEU A 524 4.81 -2.13 10.95
CA LEU A 524 5.46 -1.47 9.81
C LEU A 524 5.18 -2.11 8.45
N THR A 525 4.44 -3.22 8.37
CA THR A 525 3.91 -3.69 7.08
C THR A 525 2.88 -2.70 6.52
N ASP A 526 2.22 -1.94 7.38
CA ASP A 526 1.35 -0.83 6.96
C ASP A 526 2.21 0.32 6.41
N GLN A 527 2.10 0.56 5.10
CA GLN A 527 2.89 1.57 4.40
C GLN A 527 2.56 3.00 4.84
N ASP A 528 1.33 3.27 5.28
CA ASP A 528 0.93 4.61 5.73
C ASP A 528 1.54 4.89 7.13
N LEU A 529 1.55 3.88 8.01
CA LEU A 529 2.26 3.96 9.29
C LEU A 529 3.78 4.07 9.08
N LYS A 530 4.37 3.24 8.20
CA LYS A 530 5.80 3.29 7.88
C LYS A 530 6.23 4.66 7.39
N LYS A 531 5.51 5.25 6.43
CA LYS A 531 5.82 6.60 5.91
C LYS A 531 5.70 7.68 6.98
N THR A 532 4.72 7.55 7.87
CA THR A 532 4.54 8.50 8.98
C THR A 532 5.68 8.37 9.99
N ASN A 533 6.08 7.15 10.33
CA ASN A 533 7.28 6.87 11.12
C ASN A 533 8.55 7.48 10.47
N ASP A 534 8.73 7.30 9.17
CA ASP A 534 9.86 7.89 8.43
C ASP A 534 9.85 9.43 8.47
N SER A 535 8.67 10.04 8.52
CA SER A 535 8.51 11.50 8.68
C SER A 535 8.89 11.96 10.07
N ILE A 536 8.51 11.19 11.11
CA ILE A 536 8.88 11.48 12.49
C ILE A 536 10.39 11.40 12.65
N LEU A 537 11.03 10.36 12.11
CA LEU A 537 12.48 10.20 12.16
C LEU A 537 13.23 11.29 11.36
N GLU A 538 12.68 11.73 10.22
CA GLU A 538 13.23 12.85 9.46
C GLU A 538 13.14 14.17 10.25
N LEU A 539 12.01 14.42 10.90
CA LEU A 539 11.81 15.60 11.75
C LEU A 539 12.71 15.57 12.98
N GLU A 540 12.84 14.42 13.66
CA GLU A 540 13.77 14.23 14.79
C GLU A 540 15.22 14.46 14.36
N SER A 541 15.63 13.95 13.19
CA SER A 541 16.95 14.21 12.63
C SER A 541 17.15 15.70 12.32
N GLU A 542 16.13 16.42 11.86
CA GLU A 542 16.19 17.87 11.67
C GLU A 542 16.38 18.58 13.02
N MET A 543 15.62 18.19 14.05
CA MET A 543 15.76 18.73 15.42
C MET A 543 17.17 18.50 16.00
N ASP A 544 17.73 17.30 15.84
CA ASP A 544 19.06 16.95 16.31
C ASP A 544 20.15 17.75 15.58
N SER A 545 19.95 18.02 14.27
CA SER A 545 20.90 18.78 13.45
C SER A 545 21.14 20.22 13.96
N PHE A 546 20.18 20.81 14.69
CA PHE A 546 20.39 22.12 15.33
C PHE A 546 21.49 22.08 16.39
N GLY A 547 21.68 20.94 17.05
CA GLY A 547 22.73 20.73 18.07
C GLY A 547 24.14 20.75 17.49
N GLU A 548 24.27 20.39 16.20
CA GLU A 548 25.51 20.33 15.43
C GLU A 548 25.88 21.68 14.76
N LYS A 549 24.97 22.67 14.78
CA LYS A 549 25.22 24.00 14.21
C LYS A 549 26.13 24.86 15.08
N PRO A 550 26.79 25.89 14.50
CA PRO A 550 27.61 26.83 15.26
C PRO A 550 26.82 27.50 16.39
N ASP A 551 27.50 27.85 17.49
CA ASP A 551 26.88 28.40 18.71
C ASP A 551 25.99 29.63 18.42
N THR A 552 26.40 30.49 17.48
CA THR A 552 25.61 31.67 17.07
C THR A 552 24.23 31.29 16.56
N PHE A 553 24.12 30.22 15.79
CA PHE A 553 22.84 29.74 15.26
C PHE A 553 22.13 28.88 16.29
N LYS A 554 22.82 27.95 16.93
CA LYS A 554 22.28 27.00 17.92
C LYS A 554 21.55 27.70 19.07
N TYR A 555 22.13 28.77 19.62
CA TYR A 555 21.53 29.50 20.75
C TYR A 555 20.65 30.69 20.32
N SER A 556 20.49 30.92 19.02
CA SER A 556 19.66 32.01 18.48
C SER A 556 18.19 31.88 18.86
N GLU A 557 17.49 33.01 18.89
CA GLU A 557 16.04 33.01 19.09
C GLU A 557 15.28 32.34 17.93
N LEU A 558 15.83 32.40 16.71
CA LEU A 558 15.30 31.69 15.55
C LEU A 558 15.28 30.19 15.81
N SER A 559 16.42 29.61 16.20
CA SER A 559 16.52 28.16 16.49
C SER A 559 15.57 27.73 17.60
N LYS A 560 15.44 28.52 18.67
CA LYS A 560 14.45 28.25 19.74
C LYS A 560 13.02 28.23 19.20
N SER A 561 12.67 29.20 18.36
CA SER A 561 11.34 29.29 17.74
C SER A 561 11.06 28.16 16.75
N LEU A 562 12.06 27.74 15.96
CA LEU A 562 11.94 26.65 15.00
C LEU A 562 11.80 25.30 15.71
N ILE A 563 12.65 25.02 16.70
CA ILE A 563 12.59 23.79 17.51
C ILE A 563 11.22 23.66 18.18
N GLU A 564 10.66 24.75 18.71
CA GLU A 564 9.34 24.71 19.33
C GLU A 564 8.24 24.39 18.30
N GLY A 565 8.31 24.95 17.10
CA GLY A 565 7.42 24.60 16.00
C GLY A 565 7.54 23.13 15.57
N LEU A 566 8.78 22.62 15.48
CA LEU A 566 9.04 21.21 15.16
C LEU A 566 8.51 20.26 16.24
N LYS A 567 8.61 20.60 17.53
CA LYS A 567 8.00 19.80 18.61
C LYS A 567 6.50 19.67 18.47
N VAL A 568 5.80 20.75 18.10
CA VAL A 568 4.35 20.72 17.85
C VAL A 568 4.04 19.77 16.69
N GLN A 569 4.71 19.94 15.55
CA GLN A 569 4.54 19.05 14.39
C GLN A 569 4.85 17.58 14.73
N ARG A 570 5.91 17.32 15.51
CA ARG A 570 6.25 15.99 16.00
C ARG A 570 5.11 15.41 16.83
N SER A 571 4.54 16.19 17.74
CA SER A 571 3.43 15.73 18.59
C SER A 571 2.19 15.34 17.77
N GLU A 572 1.88 16.09 16.72
CA GLU A 572 0.77 15.80 15.81
C GLU A 572 1.03 14.51 15.02
N LEU A 573 2.25 14.36 14.46
CA LEU A 573 2.63 13.15 13.73
C LEU A 573 2.68 11.92 14.63
N VAL A 574 3.19 12.04 15.86
CA VAL A 574 3.21 10.95 16.85
C VAL A 574 1.79 10.53 17.22
N ASN A 575 0.88 11.49 17.43
CA ASN A 575 -0.53 11.16 17.67
C ASN A 575 -1.16 10.44 16.47
N LYS A 576 -0.91 10.92 15.25
CA LYS A 576 -1.41 10.29 14.02
C LYS A 576 -0.85 8.87 13.84
N ALA A 577 0.46 8.70 14.01
CA ALA A 577 1.14 7.41 13.97
C ALA A 577 0.61 6.46 15.06
N GLY A 578 0.32 6.99 16.24
CA GLY A 578 -0.31 6.30 17.35
C GLY A 578 -1.68 5.72 17.03
N ILE A 579 -2.55 6.53 16.40
CA ILE A 579 -3.87 6.08 15.93
C ILE A 579 -3.74 4.96 14.89
N MET A 580 -2.83 5.13 13.92
CA MET A 580 -2.57 4.12 12.89
C MET A 580 -1.99 2.83 13.49
N ALA A 581 -1.03 2.94 14.40
CA ALA A 581 -0.45 1.82 15.12
C ALA A 581 -1.51 1.04 15.89
N LYS A 582 -2.34 1.73 16.69
CA LYS A 582 -3.45 1.11 17.41
C LYS A 582 -4.38 0.35 16.46
N GLY A 583 -4.88 1.00 15.41
CA GLY A 583 -5.80 0.39 14.46
C GLY A 583 -5.19 -0.83 13.75
N LYS A 584 -3.90 -0.75 13.38
CA LYS A 584 -3.17 -1.88 12.79
C LYS A 584 -3.03 -3.03 13.78
N LEU A 585 -2.60 -2.77 15.01
CA LEU A 585 -2.43 -3.81 16.04
C LEU A 585 -3.75 -4.51 16.38
N GLU A 586 -4.86 -3.76 16.50
CA GLU A 586 -6.19 -4.32 16.73
C GLU A 586 -6.67 -5.18 15.55
N THR A 587 -6.41 -4.74 14.33
CA THR A 587 -6.75 -5.49 13.11
C THR A 587 -5.99 -6.80 13.05
N GLU A 588 -4.69 -6.76 13.33
CA GLU A 588 -3.85 -7.95 13.29
C GLU A 588 -4.14 -8.90 14.44
N LEU A 589 -4.50 -8.37 15.62
CA LEU A 589 -5.01 -9.19 16.73
C LEU A 589 -6.27 -9.96 16.30
N ALA A 590 -7.23 -9.28 15.64
CA ALA A 590 -8.42 -9.92 15.12
C ALA A 590 -8.11 -10.95 14.03
N ALA A 591 -7.18 -10.64 13.11
CA ALA A 591 -6.74 -11.55 12.05
C ALA A 591 -6.06 -12.79 12.61
N LEU A 592 -5.11 -12.64 13.55
CA LEU A 592 -4.45 -13.76 14.22
C LEU A 592 -5.43 -14.61 15.02
N LYS A 593 -6.37 -13.99 15.73
CA LYS A 593 -7.44 -14.72 16.42
C LYS A 593 -8.27 -15.57 15.46
N GLN A 594 -8.58 -15.04 14.28
CA GLN A 594 -9.27 -15.79 13.24
C GLN A 594 -8.40 -16.93 12.68
N LEU A 595 -7.12 -16.70 12.43
CA LEU A 595 -6.19 -17.73 11.96
C LEU A 595 -6.00 -18.85 13.00
N LEU A 596 -5.91 -18.52 14.29
CA LEU A 596 -5.89 -19.49 15.39
C LEU A 596 -7.18 -20.32 15.45
N ALA A 597 -8.34 -19.68 15.30
CA ALA A 597 -9.63 -20.38 15.24
C ALA A 597 -9.72 -21.30 14.01
N ASN A 598 -9.26 -20.84 12.84
CA ASN A 598 -9.18 -21.65 11.62
C ASN A 598 -8.23 -22.84 11.81
N GLY A 599 -7.05 -22.61 12.38
CA GLY A 599 -6.07 -23.65 12.69
C GLY A 599 -6.64 -24.71 13.62
N LEU A 600 -7.34 -24.30 14.69
CA LEU A 600 -8.03 -25.20 15.61
C LEU A 600 -9.12 -26.03 14.90
N ARG A 601 -9.91 -25.41 14.01
CA ARG A 601 -10.90 -26.14 13.20
C ARG A 601 -10.23 -27.18 12.32
N ILE A 602 -9.16 -26.82 11.60
CA ILE A 602 -8.41 -27.76 10.76
C ILE A 602 -7.84 -28.89 11.62
N LYS A 603 -7.32 -28.59 12.81
CA LYS A 603 -6.83 -29.59 13.77
C LYS A 603 -7.93 -30.57 14.17
N PHE A 604 -9.12 -30.10 14.54
CA PHE A 604 -10.25 -30.96 14.89
C PHE A 604 -10.70 -31.86 13.73
N GLU A 605 -10.81 -31.30 12.53
CA GLU A 605 -11.16 -32.08 11.32
C GLU A 605 -10.07 -33.11 11.00
N THR A 606 -8.80 -32.71 11.09
CA THR A 606 -7.63 -33.58 10.88
C THR A 606 -7.64 -34.76 11.85
N THR A 607 -7.78 -34.51 13.15
CA THR A 607 -7.85 -35.56 14.18
C THR A 607 -9.06 -36.47 13.99
N THR A 608 -10.20 -35.92 13.58
CA THR A 608 -11.42 -36.71 13.31
C THR A 608 -11.18 -37.65 12.14
N LYS A 609 -10.61 -37.16 11.04
CA LYS A 609 -10.30 -37.97 9.86
C LYS A 609 -9.21 -39.00 10.12
N GLU A 610 -8.20 -38.65 10.90
CA GLU A 610 -7.17 -39.59 11.33
C GLU A 610 -7.76 -40.70 12.19
N LYS A 611 -8.64 -40.38 13.14
CA LYS A 611 -9.36 -41.37 13.95
C LYS A 611 -10.22 -42.30 13.07
N GLU A 612 -11.06 -41.73 12.20
CA GLU A 612 -11.90 -42.50 11.27
C GLU A 612 -11.05 -43.48 10.46
N PHE A 613 -9.91 -43.02 9.96
CA PHE A 613 -8.98 -43.88 9.24
C PHE A 613 -8.40 -44.99 10.11
N LEU A 614 -7.89 -44.67 11.31
CA LEU A 614 -7.28 -45.68 12.19
C LEU A 614 -8.31 -46.76 12.57
N GLU A 615 -9.56 -46.38 12.83
CA GLU A 615 -10.65 -47.34 13.06
C GLU A 615 -10.91 -48.23 11.84
N GLU A 616 -10.89 -47.67 10.63
CA GLU A 616 -11.01 -48.45 9.38
C GLU A 616 -9.81 -49.38 9.15
N GLN A 617 -8.59 -48.89 9.40
CA GLN A 617 -7.36 -49.67 9.29
C GLN A 617 -7.37 -50.87 10.24
N LEU A 618 -7.83 -50.67 11.48
CA LEU A 618 -8.02 -51.75 12.46
C LEU A 618 -9.06 -52.77 11.98
N LYS A 619 -10.20 -52.33 11.43
CA LYS A 619 -11.22 -53.22 10.84
C LYS A 619 -10.69 -54.00 9.63
N ALA A 620 -9.82 -53.39 8.83
CA ALA A 620 -9.21 -53.99 7.64
C ALA A 620 -7.95 -54.83 7.92
N GLY A 621 -7.60 -55.06 9.19
CA GLY A 621 -6.44 -55.88 9.56
C GLY A 621 -5.08 -55.23 9.25
N GLY A 622 -4.99 -53.90 9.27
CA GLY A 622 -3.73 -53.16 9.21
C GLY A 622 -3.20 -52.81 7.82
N ARG A 623 -3.87 -53.20 6.73
CA ARG A 623 -3.31 -53.18 5.35
C ARG A 623 -3.72 -51.99 4.47
N THR A 624 -4.37 -50.96 5.01
CA THR A 624 -4.86 -49.83 4.21
C THR A 624 -3.87 -48.66 4.24
N ALA A 625 -3.53 -48.12 3.07
CA ALA A 625 -2.83 -46.84 2.93
C ALA A 625 -3.82 -45.76 2.49
N ILE A 626 -3.78 -44.58 3.12
CA ILE A 626 -4.63 -43.42 2.73
C ILE A 626 -3.95 -42.57 1.67
N VAL A 627 -2.64 -42.41 1.83
CA VAL A 627 -1.83 -41.49 1.05
C VAL A 627 -1.43 -42.21 -0.22
N LYS A 628 -1.74 -41.61 -1.37
CA LYS A 628 -1.31 -42.14 -2.66
C LYS A 628 0.22 -42.20 -2.70
N SER A 629 0.75 -43.25 -3.30
CA SER A 629 2.18 -43.34 -3.60
C SER A 629 2.61 -42.16 -4.45
N TYR A 630 3.71 -41.51 -4.09
CA TYR A 630 4.25 -40.39 -4.83
C TYR A 630 4.40 -40.73 -6.31
N LYS A 631 3.86 -39.85 -7.17
CA LYS A 631 4.19 -39.82 -8.58
C LYS A 631 5.01 -38.56 -8.79
N TYR A 632 6.26 -38.73 -9.17
CA TYR A 632 7.14 -37.62 -9.48
C TYR A 632 7.75 -37.81 -10.85
N SER A 633 8.01 -36.69 -11.50
CA SER A 633 8.76 -36.61 -12.74
C SER A 633 9.88 -35.61 -12.50
N VAL A 634 11.08 -35.96 -12.94
CA VAL A 634 12.22 -35.04 -12.98
C VAL A 634 12.24 -34.22 -14.28
N ALA A 635 11.27 -34.43 -15.17
CA ALA A 635 11.14 -33.68 -16.40
C ALA A 635 10.75 -32.23 -16.10
N VAL A 636 11.63 -31.31 -16.50
CA VAL A 636 11.46 -29.87 -16.43
C VAL A 636 11.52 -29.29 -17.84
N ALA A 637 11.19 -28.01 -18.00
CA ALA A 637 11.32 -27.33 -19.30
C ALA A 637 12.79 -27.21 -19.72
N ASP A 638 13.04 -26.95 -21.02
CA ASP A 638 14.40 -26.87 -21.58
C ASP A 638 15.27 -25.77 -20.96
N ASP A 639 14.65 -24.76 -20.34
CA ASP A 639 15.32 -23.65 -19.65
C ASP A 639 15.55 -23.92 -18.14
N GLN A 640 15.21 -25.11 -17.65
CA GLN A 640 15.28 -25.49 -16.25
C GLN A 640 16.14 -26.74 -16.04
N LEU A 641 16.78 -26.80 -14.87
CA LEU A 641 17.45 -28.01 -14.40
C LEU A 641 16.73 -28.51 -13.16
N TYR A 642 16.45 -29.81 -13.11
CA TYR A 642 15.95 -30.44 -11.89
C TYR A 642 17.08 -30.56 -10.87
N TRP A 643 16.85 -30.02 -9.67
CA TRP A 643 17.74 -30.18 -8.52
C TRP A 643 16.94 -30.66 -7.31
N PRO A 644 17.35 -31.76 -6.63
CA PRO A 644 16.63 -32.27 -5.48
C PRO A 644 16.84 -31.35 -4.25
N PHE A 645 15.78 -31.09 -3.51
CA PHE A 645 15.84 -30.29 -2.29
C PHE A 645 16.29 -31.15 -1.10
N GLU A 646 17.50 -30.87 -0.58
CA GLU A 646 18.09 -31.59 0.57
C GLU A 646 17.97 -30.82 1.90
N GLY A 647 17.25 -29.69 1.91
CA GLY A 647 17.09 -28.81 3.08
C GLY A 647 17.92 -27.53 3.03
N GLU A 648 18.81 -27.41 2.05
CA GLU A 648 19.58 -26.19 1.77
C GLU A 648 18.77 -25.20 0.94
N TYR A 649 18.91 -23.90 1.23
CA TYR A 649 18.26 -22.83 0.48
C TYR A 649 19.28 -22.06 -0.35
N TRP A 650 19.13 -22.12 -1.67
CA TRP A 650 19.97 -21.39 -2.61
C TRP A 650 19.26 -20.13 -3.09
N ARG A 651 19.99 -19.00 -3.15
CA ARG A 651 19.40 -17.67 -3.42
C ARG A 651 18.78 -17.59 -4.82
N ASP A 652 19.39 -18.26 -5.77
CA ASP A 652 18.98 -18.38 -7.17
C ASP A 652 17.82 -19.37 -7.39
N GLU A 653 17.58 -20.29 -6.46
CA GLU A 653 16.43 -21.21 -6.46
C GLU A 653 15.18 -20.63 -5.79
N LEU A 654 15.28 -19.50 -5.08
CA LEU A 654 14.11 -18.88 -4.45
C LEU A 654 13.04 -18.54 -5.50
N GLY A 655 11.84 -19.11 -5.33
CA GLY A 655 10.73 -18.98 -6.26
C GLY A 655 10.73 -19.98 -7.45
N THR A 656 11.66 -20.95 -7.51
CA THR A 656 11.60 -22.08 -8.48
C THR A 656 11.16 -23.39 -7.84
N TYR A 657 11.14 -23.49 -6.51
CA TYR A 657 10.79 -24.74 -5.84
C TYR A 657 9.41 -25.23 -6.28
N GLN A 658 9.31 -26.54 -6.47
CA GLN A 658 8.05 -27.23 -6.72
C GLN A 658 8.00 -28.45 -5.80
N TYR A 659 6.90 -28.60 -5.07
CA TYR A 659 6.75 -29.72 -4.16
C TYR A 659 6.26 -30.96 -4.91
N THR A 660 6.78 -32.14 -4.58
CA THR A 660 6.20 -33.39 -5.09
C THR A 660 5.03 -33.79 -4.21
N LEU A 661 3.80 -33.77 -4.75
CA LEU A 661 2.60 -34.17 -4.03
C LEU A 661 1.72 -35.07 -4.89
N THR A 662 0.93 -35.92 -4.25
CA THR A 662 -0.15 -36.66 -4.90
C THR A 662 -1.49 -36.02 -4.59
N LYS A 663 -2.29 -35.77 -5.62
CA LYS A 663 -3.60 -35.14 -5.47
C LYS A 663 -4.65 -36.09 -4.86
N GLY A 664 -5.18 -35.69 -3.71
CA GLY A 664 -6.30 -36.33 -3.02
C GLY A 664 -5.98 -37.70 -2.42
N CYS A 665 -6.98 -38.25 -1.73
CA CYS A 665 -6.90 -39.50 -0.97
C CYS A 665 -7.00 -40.74 -1.88
N ILE A 666 -6.45 -41.88 -1.46
CA ILE A 666 -6.71 -43.18 -2.10
C ILE A 666 -8.22 -43.47 -2.04
N ASP A 667 -8.84 -43.82 -3.18
CA ASP A 667 -10.25 -44.21 -3.23
C ASP A 667 -10.53 -45.40 -2.32
N ARG A 668 -11.65 -45.35 -1.58
CA ARG A 668 -12.03 -46.33 -0.55
C ARG A 668 -12.04 -47.79 -1.04
N ASP A 669 -12.42 -48.02 -2.31
CA ASP A 669 -12.43 -49.35 -2.92
C ASP A 669 -11.04 -49.83 -3.38
N ARG A 670 -10.09 -48.91 -3.58
CA ARG A 670 -8.70 -49.22 -3.93
C ARG A 670 -7.82 -49.41 -2.69
N ALA A 671 -8.11 -48.71 -1.60
CA ALA A 671 -7.41 -48.88 -0.31
C ALA A 671 -7.58 -50.30 0.26
N ASN A 672 -8.73 -50.94 0.00
CA ASN A 672 -9.04 -52.31 0.43
C ASN A 672 -8.56 -53.41 -0.52
N ARG A 673 -7.93 -53.07 -1.65
CA ARG A 673 -7.28 -54.06 -2.52
C ARG A 673 -5.85 -54.24 -2.06
N THR A 674 -5.52 -55.45 -1.61
CA THR A 674 -4.14 -55.89 -1.38
C THR A 674 -3.27 -55.46 -2.55
N VAL A 675 -2.27 -54.63 -2.28
CA VAL A 675 -1.14 -54.43 -3.20
C VAL A 675 -0.46 -55.80 -3.33
N PRO A 676 -0.50 -56.48 -4.48
CA PRO A 676 0.31 -57.68 -4.66
C PRO A 676 1.78 -57.27 -4.61
N ALA A 677 2.57 -58.02 -3.83
CA ALA A 677 4.01 -57.88 -3.77
C ALA A 677 4.63 -58.28 -5.11
N SER A 678 4.69 -57.34 -6.06
CA SER A 678 5.50 -57.47 -7.28
C SER A 678 5.75 -56.09 -7.91
N ALA A 679 6.74 -55.39 -7.37
CA ALA A 679 7.58 -54.42 -8.06
C ALA A 679 8.73 -54.06 -7.10
N GLN A 680 9.73 -54.95 -7.07
CA GLN A 680 11.09 -54.57 -6.72
C GLN A 680 11.74 -53.89 -7.92
#